data_AF-A0A1I7CAC5-F1
#
_entry.id   AF-A0A1I7CAC5-F1
#
_cell.length_a   1.000
_cell.length_b   1.000
_cell.length_c   1.000
_cell.angle_alpha   90.00
_cell.angle_beta   90.00
_cell.angle_gamma   90.00
#
_symmetry.space_group_name_H-M   'P 1'
#
loop_
_entity.id
_entity.type
_entity.pdbx_description
1 polymer ?
#
loop_
_entity_poly.entity_id
_entity_poly.type
_entity_poly.pdbx_seq_one_letter_code
_entity_poly.pdbx_strand_id
1 'polypeptide(L)'
;MARKTYAARRSQLISTFGVGSLFPAENNSFMITSIDQWEKKQLKPVSEPRLARSLRVAELLLPPAGARGKIPVVRFPQMLVCPICSRIGTAKQLQAPYEDPKCGMCKSLAPLTPSRFVVACGDGHIDDFPYSYWVHGFTPNDSADHLLSLASEGRTSSLADMVVRCSCGKSRTMADAFNSIALKEMKCQGNRPWLGYGYRERDCGKAPKTVQRGASNVWFPVVRSAISIPPYSEFLAKVVTSKASQLSQPQALDPGSTWVLEGVVQEFDGRFSVDELRAEIKRQFHGSEETELSEDQLREQEFLALMNGRRDSPDTDFVAEKVAVPESHQHWIKAARKVTRLREVRALYGFSRLHPRSEDKPDAKLSPLSPDDNRQNWLPAIETLGEGLFVALDRSQVEAWAESDFAAGREKALRLNAKRAAEQRGQDPTPVSIVETLLHTLSHIIIDQLSLDAGYPASSIRERLYVGPDQVGVLLYTASSDSAGSLGGIAAQASPGRLGPSLDEGLFRTSWCSADPVCIESRGSGTDARNLAACHCCVLVPETSCELFNSNLDRGALFGVHGQIGLGFKDWAALNPIAATGVAKPGGVSDISPSDNIPLSVRQSPWLTVYSESGPELQELIPELVEVDVELGDWGADIGPDNQWQVDLSWAASRVAVLVERDDERDDWLAEQGWTTYHTNDFAPADLADKLADKVY
;
A
#
# COMPACT_ATOMS: atom_id res chain seq x y z
N MET A 1 -39.40 12.54 18.50
CA MET A 1 -38.65 13.51 17.67
C MET A 1 -37.98 12.76 16.54
N ALA A 2 -37.91 13.32 15.32
CA ALA A 2 -37.12 12.71 14.26
C ALA A 2 -35.63 12.76 14.65
N ARG A 3 -34.93 11.62 14.59
CA ARG A 3 -33.47 11.59 14.83
C ARG A 3 -32.78 12.51 13.82
N LYS A 4 -32.05 13.51 14.31
CA LYS A 4 -31.21 14.37 13.45
C LYS A 4 -30.21 13.51 12.68
N THR A 5 -30.08 13.75 11.38
CA THR A 5 -29.12 13.07 10.51
C THR A 5 -28.06 14.05 10.04
N TYR A 6 -26.80 13.61 10.07
CA TYR A 6 -25.66 14.39 9.58
C TYR A 6 -25.10 13.74 8.31
N ALA A 7 -24.49 14.54 7.43
CA ALA A 7 -23.99 14.08 6.15
C ALA A 7 -22.46 14.04 6.12
N ALA A 8 -21.92 13.00 5.48
CA ALA A 8 -20.51 12.86 5.15
C ALA A 8 -20.38 12.40 3.69
N ARG A 9 -19.27 12.71 3.03
CA ARG A 9 -18.98 12.13 1.71
C ARG A 9 -18.62 10.65 1.88
N ARG A 10 -19.00 9.79 0.93
CA ARG A 10 -18.67 8.35 0.97
C ARG A 10 -17.17 8.09 1.09
N SER A 11 -16.35 8.87 0.38
CA SER A 11 -14.89 8.78 0.46
C SER A 11 -14.37 9.02 1.88
N GLN A 12 -15.01 9.93 2.64
CA GLN A 12 -14.62 10.20 4.01
C GLN A 12 -14.86 8.99 4.93
N LEU A 13 -15.78 8.08 4.62
CA LEU A 13 -16.01 6.86 5.41
C LEU A 13 -14.86 5.84 5.31
N ILE A 14 -13.92 6.05 4.38
CA ILE A 14 -12.69 5.25 4.28
C ILE A 14 -11.49 6.05 4.81
N SER A 15 -11.49 7.38 4.65
CA SER A 15 -10.30 8.20 4.92
C SER A 15 -10.29 8.96 6.25
N THR A 16 -11.40 9.54 6.71
CA THR A 16 -11.41 10.55 7.81
C THR A 16 -12.46 10.22 8.86
N PHE A 17 -13.62 9.78 8.40
CA PHE A 17 -14.79 9.40 9.17
C PHE A 17 -15.07 7.90 9.03
N GLY A 18 -14.03 7.06 9.07
CA GLY A 18 -14.19 5.60 9.05
C GLY A 18 -14.64 5.02 10.39
N VAL A 19 -14.85 3.71 10.44
CA VAL A 19 -15.22 3.00 11.69
C VAL A 19 -14.23 3.33 12.81
N GLY A 20 -14.74 3.64 14.00
CA GLY A 20 -13.92 4.03 15.15
C GLY A 20 -13.37 5.46 15.12
N SER A 21 -13.52 6.19 14.03
CA SER A 21 -13.19 7.62 13.96
C SER A 21 -14.23 8.48 14.66
N LEU A 22 -13.89 9.75 14.91
CA LEU A 22 -14.81 10.73 15.49
C LEU A 22 -15.42 11.63 14.40
N PHE A 23 -16.74 11.69 14.39
CA PHE A 23 -17.55 12.53 13.53
C PHE A 23 -18.09 13.73 14.34
N PRO A 24 -17.64 14.97 14.05
CA PRO A 24 -18.15 16.17 14.70
C PRO A 24 -19.54 16.54 14.17
N ALA A 25 -20.48 16.89 15.06
CA ALA A 25 -21.87 17.14 14.70
C ALA A 25 -22.50 18.23 15.59
N GLU A 26 -22.42 19.50 15.18
CA GLU A 26 -22.86 20.66 15.99
C GLU A 26 -22.22 20.61 17.40
N ASN A 27 -23.04 20.59 18.46
CA ASN A 27 -22.62 20.44 19.87
C ASN A 27 -22.47 18.96 20.29
N ASN A 28 -22.41 18.03 19.33
CA ASN A 28 -22.24 16.61 19.58
C ASN A 28 -20.96 16.08 18.92
N SER A 29 -20.52 14.93 19.42
CA SER A 29 -19.43 14.16 18.85
C SER A 29 -19.90 12.72 18.83
N PHE A 30 -19.80 12.10 17.66
CA PHE A 30 -20.18 10.73 17.45
C PHE A 30 -18.99 9.92 16.99
N MET A 31 -19.03 8.61 17.20
CA MET A 31 -18.08 7.66 16.67
C MET A 31 -18.82 6.75 15.69
N ILE A 32 -18.21 6.51 14.54
CA ILE A 32 -18.78 5.63 13.52
C ILE A 32 -18.70 4.19 14.01
N THR A 33 -19.84 3.49 14.01
CA THR A 33 -19.92 2.13 14.56
C THR A 33 -19.44 1.08 13.57
N SER A 34 -19.24 -0.12 14.11
CA SER A 34 -18.80 -1.31 13.42
C SER A 34 -19.62 -1.70 12.19
N ILE A 35 -18.97 -2.37 11.24
CA ILE A 35 -19.55 -2.71 9.93
C ILE A 35 -20.67 -3.76 10.02
N ASP A 36 -20.70 -4.60 11.06
CA ASP A 36 -21.79 -5.54 11.30
C ASP A 36 -23.11 -4.85 11.64
N GLN A 37 -23.08 -3.59 12.05
CA GLN A 37 -24.28 -2.77 12.29
C GLN A 37 -24.77 -2.07 11.01
N TRP A 38 -24.03 -2.14 9.91
CA TRP A 38 -24.42 -1.49 8.65
C TRP A 38 -25.48 -2.32 7.92
N GLU A 39 -26.47 -1.67 7.34
CA GLU A 39 -27.52 -2.39 6.60
C GLU A 39 -26.99 -2.88 5.25
N LYS A 40 -26.50 -4.13 5.20
CA LYS A 40 -25.85 -4.73 4.00
C LYS A 40 -26.70 -4.59 2.72
N LYS A 41 -28.04 -4.64 2.83
CA LYS A 41 -28.97 -4.48 1.69
C LYS A 41 -28.88 -3.12 0.99
N GLN A 42 -28.36 -2.09 1.67
CA GLN A 42 -28.19 -0.76 1.11
C GLN A 42 -26.80 -0.55 0.48
N LEU A 43 -25.90 -1.52 0.63
CA LEU A 43 -24.53 -1.46 0.13
C LEU A 43 -24.47 -2.04 -1.28
N LYS A 44 -23.59 -1.49 -2.10
CA LYS A 44 -23.39 -1.96 -3.48
C LYS A 44 -22.03 -2.64 -3.62
N PRO A 45 -21.92 -3.78 -4.31
CA PRO A 45 -20.63 -4.40 -4.59
C PRO A 45 -19.69 -3.47 -5.38
N VAL A 46 -18.41 -3.53 -5.04
CA VAL A 46 -17.30 -2.91 -5.78
C VAL A 46 -16.38 -4.04 -6.25
N SER A 47 -16.25 -4.21 -7.56
CA SER A 47 -15.40 -5.27 -8.12
C SER A 47 -13.93 -4.90 -8.01
N GLU A 48 -13.15 -5.65 -7.24
CA GLU A 48 -11.69 -5.75 -7.36
C GLU A 48 -11.24 -7.06 -6.69
N PRO A 49 -11.28 -8.19 -7.43
CA PRO A 49 -11.03 -9.52 -6.87
C PRO A 49 -9.64 -9.68 -6.25
N ARG A 50 -8.62 -9.01 -6.79
CA ARG A 50 -7.24 -9.09 -6.27
C ARG A 50 -7.11 -8.43 -4.91
N LEU A 51 -7.73 -7.26 -4.74
CA LEU A 51 -7.77 -6.55 -3.45
C LEU A 51 -8.57 -7.35 -2.40
N ALA A 52 -9.72 -7.91 -2.80
CA ALA A 52 -10.53 -8.75 -1.93
C ALA A 52 -9.74 -9.99 -1.43
N ARG A 53 -9.04 -10.68 -2.34
CA ARG A 53 -8.12 -11.79 -2.01
C ARG A 53 -7.00 -11.36 -1.07
N SER A 54 -6.33 -10.24 -1.36
CA SER A 54 -5.25 -9.72 -0.51
C SER A 54 -5.71 -9.37 0.91
N LEU A 55 -6.97 -8.97 1.06
CA LEU A 55 -7.60 -8.64 2.33
C LEU A 55 -8.33 -9.82 2.99
N ARG A 56 -8.30 -11.00 2.36
CA ARG A 56 -8.96 -12.23 2.82
C ARG A 56 -10.47 -12.04 3.09
N VAL A 57 -11.15 -11.31 2.20
CA VAL A 57 -12.61 -11.12 2.24
C VAL A 57 -13.26 -11.48 0.92
N ALA A 58 -14.52 -11.93 0.96
CA ALA A 58 -15.27 -12.28 -0.24
C ALA A 58 -15.81 -11.07 -1.00
N GLU A 59 -16.17 -9.99 -0.29
CA GLU A 59 -16.85 -8.85 -0.90
C GLU A 59 -16.22 -7.51 -0.47
N LEU A 60 -16.15 -6.57 -1.43
CA LEU A 60 -15.89 -5.16 -1.16
C LEU A 60 -17.17 -4.39 -1.43
N LEU A 61 -17.62 -3.59 -0.46
CA LEU A 61 -18.93 -2.93 -0.51
C LEU A 61 -18.82 -1.42 -0.39
N LEU A 62 -19.47 -0.72 -1.31
CA LEU A 62 -19.58 0.74 -1.31
C LEU A 62 -20.48 1.19 -0.16
N PRO A 63 -20.01 2.11 0.71
CA PRO A 63 -20.86 2.72 1.73
C PRO A 63 -22.14 3.32 1.12
N PRO A 64 -23.26 3.33 1.85
CA PRO A 64 -24.54 3.70 1.30
C PRO A 64 -24.60 5.22 1.03
N ALA A 65 -25.54 5.64 0.19
CA ALA A 65 -25.69 7.03 -0.24
C ALA A 65 -27.14 7.48 -0.24
N GLY A 66 -27.34 8.80 -0.11
CA GLY A 66 -28.66 9.43 -0.14
C GLY A 66 -29.45 9.24 1.15
N ALA A 67 -30.69 9.73 1.16
CA ALA A 67 -31.49 9.85 2.39
C ALA A 67 -31.89 8.51 3.04
N ARG A 68 -31.89 7.41 2.26
CA ARG A 68 -32.17 6.05 2.76
C ARG A 68 -30.93 5.38 3.34
N GLY A 69 -29.74 5.75 2.84
CA GLY A 69 -28.44 5.26 3.27
C GLY A 69 -28.00 5.83 4.61
N LYS A 70 -28.15 5.08 5.71
CA LYS A 70 -27.74 5.56 7.05
C LYS A 70 -26.66 4.68 7.66
N ILE A 71 -25.60 5.31 8.14
CA ILE A 71 -24.55 4.66 8.92
C ILE A 71 -24.83 4.89 10.42
N PRO A 72 -24.87 3.84 11.24
CA PRO A 72 -25.04 4.00 12.67
C PRO A 72 -23.84 4.67 13.32
N VAL A 73 -24.11 5.40 14.39
CA VAL A 73 -23.11 6.12 15.17
C VAL A 73 -23.42 6.02 16.65
N VAL A 74 -22.40 6.13 17.49
CA VAL A 74 -22.51 6.16 18.95
C VAL A 74 -21.97 7.47 19.50
N ARG A 75 -22.63 8.10 20.48
CA ARG A 75 -22.10 9.34 21.10
C ARG A 75 -20.78 9.01 21.81
N PHE A 76 -19.70 9.66 21.42
CA PHE A 76 -18.42 9.58 22.10
C PHE A 76 -17.67 10.91 21.98
N PRO A 77 -17.06 11.44 23.06
CA PRO A 77 -17.02 10.91 24.43
C PRO A 77 -18.40 10.86 25.13
N GLN A 78 -18.55 10.01 26.15
CA GLN A 78 -19.74 10.06 27.02
C GLN A 78 -19.69 11.26 27.97
N MET A 79 -18.48 11.69 28.34
CA MET A 79 -18.25 12.84 29.20
C MET A 79 -18.54 14.13 28.44
N LEU A 80 -19.44 14.92 29.01
CA LEU A 80 -19.86 16.21 28.51
C LEU A 80 -19.50 17.30 29.50
N VAL A 81 -19.37 18.54 29.02
CA VAL A 81 -19.08 19.73 29.80
C VAL A 81 -20.17 20.76 29.58
N CYS A 82 -20.69 21.35 30.66
CA CYS A 82 -21.56 22.51 30.56
C CYS A 82 -20.72 23.78 30.40
N PRO A 83 -20.92 24.59 29.33
CA PRO A 83 -20.13 25.81 29.13
C PRO A 83 -20.48 26.93 30.14
N ILE A 84 -21.62 26.84 30.83
CA ILE A 84 -22.08 27.88 31.76
C ILE A 84 -21.70 27.56 33.22
N CYS A 85 -21.99 26.34 33.69
CA CYS A 85 -21.70 25.95 35.07
C CYS A 85 -20.43 25.12 35.22
N SER A 86 -19.69 24.89 34.13
CA SER A 86 -18.42 24.14 34.09
C SER A 86 -18.51 22.68 34.53
N ARG A 87 -19.68 22.15 34.89
CA ARG A 87 -19.83 20.76 35.35
C ARG A 87 -19.46 19.77 34.25
N ILE A 88 -18.78 18.71 34.65
CA ILE A 88 -18.40 17.59 33.79
C ILE A 88 -19.17 16.35 34.24
N GLY A 89 -19.70 15.59 33.29
CA GLY A 89 -20.32 14.30 33.56
C GLY A 89 -20.94 13.69 32.32
N THR A 90 -21.39 12.45 32.44
CA THR A 90 -22.27 11.83 31.45
C THR A 90 -23.60 12.58 31.35
N ALA A 91 -24.34 12.40 30.25
CA ALA A 91 -25.67 12.98 30.10
C ALA A 91 -26.58 12.69 31.31
N LYS A 92 -26.54 11.45 31.83
CA LYS A 92 -27.28 11.05 33.05
C LYS A 92 -26.84 11.84 34.28
N GLN A 93 -25.53 11.96 34.53
CA GLN A 93 -24.98 12.71 35.68
C GLN A 93 -25.29 14.20 35.62
N LEU A 94 -25.42 14.76 34.41
CA LEU A 94 -25.78 16.15 34.17
C LEU A 94 -27.30 16.38 34.03
N GLN A 95 -28.12 15.35 34.31
CA GLN A 95 -29.58 15.38 34.21
C GLN A 95 -30.06 15.85 32.83
N ALA A 96 -29.33 15.47 31.79
CA ALA A 96 -29.57 15.85 30.41
C ALA A 96 -30.17 14.67 29.61
N PRO A 97 -31.09 14.93 28.66
CA PRO A 97 -31.56 13.89 27.74
C PRO A 97 -30.43 13.47 26.78
N TYR A 98 -30.47 12.23 26.29
CA TYR A 98 -29.38 11.67 25.48
C TYR A 98 -29.28 12.27 24.06
N GLU A 99 -30.42 12.57 23.42
CA GLU A 99 -30.47 13.01 22.01
C GLU A 99 -30.04 14.47 21.82
N ASP A 100 -30.53 15.37 22.68
CA ASP A 100 -30.22 16.81 22.67
C ASP A 100 -29.76 17.26 24.08
N PRO A 101 -28.49 16.97 24.45
CA PRO A 101 -28.04 17.08 25.83
C PRO A 101 -27.94 18.55 26.25
N LYS A 102 -28.95 19.01 26.97
CA LYS A 102 -28.98 20.30 27.67
C LYS A 102 -28.74 20.09 29.16
N CYS A 103 -27.92 20.92 29.76
CA CYS A 103 -27.54 20.77 31.16
C CYS A 103 -28.77 20.93 32.09
N GLY A 104 -29.19 19.85 32.74
CA GLY A 104 -30.27 19.90 33.75
C GLY A 104 -29.82 20.46 35.09
N MET A 105 -28.51 20.61 35.30
CA MET A 105 -27.92 21.11 36.55
C MET A 105 -27.83 22.63 36.64
N CYS A 106 -28.12 23.37 35.56
CA CYS A 106 -28.14 24.84 35.58
C CYS A 106 -29.44 25.39 34.98
N LYS A 107 -29.87 26.56 35.49
CA LYS A 107 -31.11 27.21 35.06
C LYS A 107 -31.12 27.60 33.58
N SER A 108 -29.95 27.78 32.97
CA SER A 108 -29.84 28.21 31.58
C SER A 108 -30.13 27.10 30.56
N LEU A 109 -30.25 25.83 30.99
CA LEU A 109 -30.44 24.67 30.10
C LEU A 109 -29.47 24.70 28.90
N ALA A 110 -28.23 25.11 29.16
CA ALA A 110 -27.24 25.34 28.13
C ALA A 110 -26.92 24.02 27.39
N PRO A 111 -26.75 24.06 26.04
CA PRO A 111 -26.26 22.90 25.30
C PRO A 111 -24.92 22.42 25.85
N LEU A 112 -24.84 21.13 26.15
CA LEU A 112 -23.61 20.50 26.62
C LEU A 112 -22.66 20.29 25.45
N THR A 113 -21.36 20.41 25.71
CA THR A 113 -20.31 20.16 24.72
C THR A 113 -19.56 18.87 25.06
N PRO A 114 -19.07 18.10 24.06
CA PRO A 114 -18.29 16.91 24.33
C PRO A 114 -16.96 17.28 25.01
N SER A 115 -16.50 16.43 25.93
CA SER A 115 -15.17 16.55 26.53
C SER A 115 -14.09 16.71 25.44
N ARG A 116 -13.12 17.58 25.72
CA ARG A 116 -11.94 17.78 24.86
C ARG A 116 -10.87 16.72 25.07
N PHE A 117 -10.95 15.97 26.18
CA PHE A 117 -9.92 15.02 26.59
C PHE A 117 -10.47 13.61 26.55
N VAL A 118 -9.67 12.71 25.98
CA VAL A 118 -9.90 11.28 25.93
C VAL A 118 -8.59 10.57 26.25
N VAL A 119 -8.66 9.27 26.52
CA VAL A 119 -7.47 8.44 26.64
C VAL A 119 -7.46 7.39 25.53
N ALA A 120 -6.28 7.06 25.02
CA ALA A 120 -6.08 5.96 24.09
C ALA A 120 -4.84 5.16 24.45
N CYS A 121 -4.77 3.88 24.06
CA CYS A 121 -3.57 3.06 24.24
C CYS A 121 -2.98 2.60 22.91
N GLY A 122 -1.77 2.04 22.95
CA GLY A 122 -1.06 1.56 21.75
C GLY A 122 -1.73 0.39 21.02
N ASP A 123 -2.74 -0.25 21.61
CA ASP A 123 -3.57 -1.28 20.95
C ASP A 123 -4.81 -0.70 20.24
N GLY A 124 -4.96 0.62 20.22
CA GLY A 124 -6.06 1.30 19.54
C GLY A 124 -7.36 1.44 20.35
N HIS A 125 -7.38 0.97 21.61
CA HIS A 125 -8.47 1.26 22.55
C HIS A 125 -8.60 2.76 22.81
N ILE A 126 -9.82 3.21 23.07
CA ILE A 126 -10.14 4.60 23.38
C ILE A 126 -11.22 4.66 24.46
N ASP A 127 -11.09 5.60 25.38
CA ASP A 127 -12.03 5.82 26.47
C ASP A 127 -12.14 7.29 26.83
N ASP A 128 -13.19 7.63 27.58
CA ASP A 128 -13.36 8.92 28.21
C ASP A 128 -12.16 9.24 29.13
N PHE A 129 -11.74 10.51 29.20
CA PHE A 129 -10.69 10.89 30.13
C PHE A 129 -11.16 10.65 31.58
N PRO A 130 -10.36 9.96 32.42
CA PRO A 130 -10.80 9.50 33.72
C PRO A 130 -10.68 10.62 34.77
N TYR A 131 -11.54 11.63 34.67
CA TYR A 131 -11.51 12.85 35.49
C TYR A 131 -11.51 12.59 36.99
N SER A 132 -12.30 11.61 37.46
CA SER A 132 -12.35 11.25 38.88
C SER A 132 -11.01 10.70 39.35
N TYR A 133 -10.45 9.75 38.61
CA TYR A 133 -9.12 9.22 38.91
C TYR A 133 -8.05 10.32 38.82
N TRP A 134 -8.14 11.22 37.86
CA TRP A 134 -7.16 12.30 37.69
C TRP A 134 -7.04 13.17 38.94
N VAL A 135 -8.18 13.55 39.53
CA VAL A 135 -8.24 14.40 40.73
C VAL A 135 -7.97 13.63 42.02
N HIS A 136 -8.39 12.36 42.11
CA HIS A 136 -8.39 11.60 43.36
C HIS A 136 -7.25 10.57 43.48
N GLY A 137 -6.63 10.16 42.38
CA GLY A 137 -5.67 9.05 42.31
C GLY A 137 -6.34 7.68 42.49
N PHE A 138 -5.55 6.69 42.94
CA PHE A 138 -6.01 5.34 43.29
C PHE A 138 -6.78 5.24 44.61
N THR A 139 -6.85 6.33 45.38
CA THR A 139 -7.60 6.32 46.64
C THR A 139 -9.09 6.20 46.30
N PRO A 140 -9.83 5.21 46.85
CA PRO A 140 -11.26 5.09 46.62
C PRO A 140 -11.92 6.42 46.98
N ASN A 141 -12.87 6.86 46.15
CA ASN A 141 -13.80 7.90 46.58
C ASN A 141 -14.47 7.38 47.85
N ASP A 142 -14.41 8.15 48.94
CA ASP A 142 -15.42 8.06 49.99
C ASP A 142 -16.78 8.10 49.28
N SER A 143 -17.72 7.28 49.71
CA SER A 143 -19.00 6.93 49.07
C SER A 143 -19.99 8.08 48.77
N ALA A 144 -19.53 9.32 48.58
CA ALA A 144 -20.31 10.49 48.22
C ALA A 144 -20.43 10.67 46.70
N ASP A 145 -21.55 11.23 46.25
CA ASP A 145 -21.76 11.68 44.87
C ASP A 145 -20.90 12.94 44.58
N HIS A 146 -19.62 12.73 44.31
CA HIS A 146 -18.69 13.79 43.95
C HIS A 146 -19.05 14.42 42.61
N LEU A 147 -19.23 15.75 42.59
CA LEU A 147 -19.49 16.52 41.38
C LEU A 147 -18.19 17.14 40.87
N LEU A 148 -17.88 16.90 39.59
CA LEU A 148 -16.69 17.42 38.93
C LEU A 148 -17.01 18.64 38.08
N SER A 149 -16.05 19.56 37.99
CA SER A 149 -16.12 20.75 37.14
C SER A 149 -14.78 21.02 36.46
N LEU A 150 -14.82 21.55 35.23
CA LEU A 150 -13.68 21.97 34.44
C LEU A 150 -13.69 23.49 34.33
N ALA A 151 -12.82 24.15 35.08
CA ALA A 151 -12.69 25.60 35.06
C ALA A 151 -11.41 26.00 34.32
N SER A 152 -11.48 27.10 33.55
CA SER A 152 -10.30 27.80 33.07
C SER A 152 -9.92 28.89 34.08
N GLU A 153 -8.64 28.97 34.43
CA GLU A 153 -8.15 30.01 35.35
C GLU A 153 -7.93 31.38 34.67
N GLY A 154 -8.11 31.46 33.35
CA GLY A 154 -8.14 32.73 32.60
C GLY A 154 -6.80 33.48 32.51
N ARG A 155 -5.68 32.80 32.79
CA ARG A 155 -4.32 33.36 32.70
C ARG A 155 -3.77 33.28 31.26
N THR A 156 -4.17 32.27 30.48
CA THR A 156 -3.82 32.00 29.10
C THR A 156 -4.94 31.21 28.38
N SER A 157 -4.86 31.09 27.05
CA SER A 157 -5.71 30.20 26.25
C SER A 157 -5.16 28.75 26.16
N SER A 158 -4.11 28.43 26.92
CA SER A 158 -3.42 27.14 26.84
C SER A 158 -4.11 26.04 27.65
N LEU A 159 -3.74 24.78 27.40
CA LEU A 159 -4.20 23.64 28.19
C LEU A 159 -3.77 23.70 29.66
N ALA A 160 -2.70 24.45 29.96
CA ALA A 160 -2.15 24.57 31.31
C ALA A 160 -3.08 25.31 32.28
N ASP A 161 -4.03 26.06 31.73
CA ASP A 161 -5.01 26.86 32.46
C ASP A 161 -6.26 26.09 32.90
N MET A 162 -6.41 24.86 32.44
CA MET A 162 -7.60 24.05 32.69
C MET A 162 -7.41 23.24 33.97
N VAL A 163 -8.29 23.45 34.95
CA VAL A 163 -8.25 22.76 36.25
C VAL A 163 -9.53 21.97 36.46
N VAL A 164 -9.38 20.70 36.79
CA VAL A 164 -10.48 19.84 37.21
C VAL A 164 -10.64 20.00 38.71
N ARG A 165 -11.86 20.36 39.16
CA ARG A 165 -12.20 20.54 40.57
C ARG A 165 -13.32 19.60 40.96
N CYS A 166 -13.21 19.03 42.15
CA CYS A 166 -14.22 18.17 42.77
C CYS A 166 -14.94 18.91 43.90
N SER A 167 -16.23 18.59 44.12
CA SER A 167 -17.04 19.14 45.22
C SER A 167 -16.49 18.85 46.63
N CYS A 168 -15.53 17.93 46.79
CA CYS A 168 -14.85 17.70 48.06
C CYS A 168 -13.62 18.60 48.30
N GLY A 169 -13.33 19.52 47.38
CA GLY A 169 -12.20 20.45 47.49
C GLY A 169 -10.91 19.99 46.84
N LYS A 170 -10.79 18.72 46.41
CA LYS A 170 -9.65 18.26 45.60
C LYS A 170 -9.68 18.89 44.20
N SER A 171 -8.51 19.25 43.67
CA SER A 171 -8.38 19.76 42.31
C SER A 171 -7.03 19.42 41.70
N ARG A 172 -6.97 19.32 40.38
CA ARG A 172 -5.72 19.07 39.64
C ARG A 172 -5.73 19.74 38.27
N THR A 173 -4.59 20.31 37.88
CA THR A 173 -4.39 20.91 36.56
C THR A 173 -4.39 19.84 35.46
N MET A 174 -4.82 20.21 34.25
CA MET A 174 -4.70 19.38 33.05
C MET A 174 -3.33 19.49 32.38
N ALA A 175 -2.47 20.44 32.79
CA ALA A 175 -1.11 20.61 32.24
C ALA A 175 -0.34 19.28 32.28
N ASP A 176 -0.39 18.60 33.43
CA ASP A 176 0.36 17.37 33.66
C ASP A 176 -0.31 16.14 33.03
N ALA A 177 -1.56 16.24 32.57
CA ALA A 177 -2.31 15.09 32.08
C ALA A 177 -1.73 14.50 30.79
N PHE A 178 -1.00 15.31 30.02
CA PHE A 178 -0.37 14.92 28.76
C PHE A 178 1.03 14.32 28.92
N ASN A 179 1.59 14.36 30.13
CA ASN A 179 2.90 13.79 30.40
C ASN A 179 2.84 12.26 30.33
N SER A 180 3.92 11.62 29.85
CA SER A 180 4.02 10.17 29.69
C SER A 180 3.83 9.38 31.00
N ILE A 181 4.04 10.03 32.14
CA ILE A 181 3.87 9.43 33.48
C ILE A 181 2.49 9.67 34.10
N ALA A 182 1.65 10.54 33.51
CA ALA A 182 0.42 11.04 34.12
C ALA A 182 -0.56 9.95 34.53
N LEU A 183 -0.69 8.94 33.66
CA LEU A 183 -1.62 7.81 33.82
C LEU A 183 -0.89 6.47 33.89
N LYS A 184 0.42 6.48 34.21
CA LYS A 184 1.28 5.29 34.15
C LYS A 184 0.81 4.16 35.07
N GLU A 185 0.19 4.50 36.19
CA GLU A 185 -0.33 3.53 37.16
C GLU A 185 -1.69 2.95 36.73
N MET A 186 -2.40 3.58 35.78
CA MET A 186 -3.61 3.01 35.21
C MET A 186 -3.33 2.03 34.09
N LYS A 187 -4.16 1.00 34.03
CA LYS A 187 -4.18 0.03 32.94
C LYS A 187 -5.38 0.27 32.04
N CYS A 188 -5.15 0.19 30.74
CA CYS A 188 -6.21 0.22 29.75
C CYS A 188 -7.23 -0.90 30.02
N GLN A 189 -8.51 -0.54 29.99
CA GLN A 189 -9.65 -1.44 30.24
C GLN A 189 -10.11 -2.19 28.97
N GLY A 190 -9.42 -2.02 27.85
CA GLY A 190 -9.77 -2.67 26.58
C GLY A 190 -11.04 -2.14 25.92
N ASN A 191 -11.49 -0.93 26.26
CA ASN A 191 -12.75 -0.38 25.75
C ASN A 191 -12.69 -0.12 24.23
N ARG A 192 -13.71 -0.61 23.51
CA ARG A 192 -13.90 -0.43 22.06
C ARG A 192 -15.29 0.15 21.77
N PRO A 193 -15.55 1.44 22.07
CA PRO A 193 -16.89 2.02 22.00
C PRO A 193 -17.57 1.90 20.62
N TRP A 194 -16.81 1.83 19.53
CA TRP A 194 -17.35 1.63 18.17
C TRP A 194 -17.98 0.25 17.93
N LEU A 195 -17.59 -0.75 18.72
CA LEU A 195 -18.20 -2.09 18.74
C LEU A 195 -19.37 -2.17 19.74
N GLY A 196 -19.67 -1.06 20.44
CA GLY A 196 -20.64 -0.97 21.52
C GLY A 196 -19.98 -0.86 22.90
N TYR A 197 -20.61 -0.12 23.82
CA TYR A 197 -20.05 0.17 25.14
C TYR A 197 -19.86 -1.05 26.06
N GLY A 198 -20.50 -2.17 25.75
CA GLY A 198 -20.30 -3.44 26.44
C GLY A 198 -19.13 -4.27 25.89
N TYR A 199 -18.59 -3.91 24.73
CA TYR A 199 -17.53 -4.67 24.08
C TYR A 199 -16.16 -4.22 24.60
N ARG A 200 -15.41 -5.17 25.16
CA ARG A 200 -14.07 -4.95 25.70
C ARG A 200 -13.13 -6.08 25.32
N GLU A 201 -11.91 -5.71 24.94
CA GLU A 201 -10.83 -6.66 24.86
C GLU A 201 -10.35 -7.05 26.26
N ARG A 202 -10.25 -8.35 26.53
CA ARG A 202 -9.69 -8.85 27.79
C ARG A 202 -8.19 -8.59 27.81
N ASP A 203 -7.67 -8.20 28.98
CA ASP A 203 -6.24 -8.22 29.28
C ASP A 203 -5.31 -7.29 28.44
N CYS A 204 -5.80 -6.15 27.94
CA CYS A 204 -4.93 -5.18 27.23
C CYS A 204 -3.74 -4.71 28.10
N GLY A 205 -4.02 -4.24 29.33
CA GLY A 205 -2.97 -3.94 30.33
C GLY A 205 -2.03 -2.76 30.02
N LYS A 206 -2.00 -2.21 28.80
CA LYS A 206 -1.13 -1.09 28.40
C LYS A 206 -1.48 0.21 29.13
N ALA A 207 -0.47 1.06 29.35
CA ALA A 207 -0.67 2.39 29.93
C ALA A 207 -1.40 3.31 28.92
N PRO A 208 -2.54 3.91 29.29
CA PRO A 208 -3.24 4.86 28.43
C PRO A 208 -2.49 6.20 28.36
N LYS A 209 -2.57 6.87 27.21
CA LYS A 209 -2.06 8.23 26.99
C LYS A 209 -3.25 9.19 26.83
N THR A 210 -3.15 10.35 27.46
CA THR A 210 -4.11 11.45 27.27
C THR A 210 -3.89 12.09 25.91
N VAL A 211 -4.96 12.27 25.15
CA VAL A 211 -4.94 12.97 23.87
C VAL A 211 -6.12 13.95 23.79
N GLN A 212 -5.95 14.99 22.99
CA GLN A 212 -7.09 15.84 22.65
C GLN A 212 -7.99 15.10 21.68
N ARG A 213 -9.30 15.14 21.92
CA ARG A 213 -10.33 14.50 21.07
C ARG A 213 -10.18 14.85 19.57
N GLY A 214 -9.77 16.08 19.27
CA GLY A 214 -9.58 16.57 17.90
C GLY A 214 -8.16 16.41 17.33
N ALA A 215 -7.25 15.73 18.03
CA ALA A 215 -5.90 15.51 17.53
C ALA A 215 -5.88 14.45 16.43
N SER A 216 -5.00 14.61 15.42
CA SER A 216 -4.85 13.67 14.30
C SER A 216 -4.44 12.27 14.77
N ASN A 217 -3.69 12.18 15.87
CA ASN A 217 -3.25 10.91 16.44
C ASN A 217 -4.33 10.12 17.18
N VAL A 218 -5.57 10.61 17.22
CA VAL A 218 -6.70 9.85 17.78
C VAL A 218 -7.10 8.72 16.86
N TRP A 219 -6.93 8.83 15.54
CA TRP A 219 -7.36 7.79 14.59
C TRP A 219 -6.58 7.90 13.28
N PHE A 220 -5.97 6.80 12.86
CA PHE A 220 -5.33 6.66 11.56
C PHE A 220 -6.02 5.55 10.76
N PRO A 221 -6.52 5.83 9.55
CA PRO A 221 -7.08 4.79 8.69
C PRO A 221 -5.99 3.81 8.30
N VAL A 222 -6.33 2.52 8.23
CA VAL A 222 -5.46 1.53 7.61
C VAL A 222 -6.20 0.97 6.40
N VAL A 223 -5.75 1.41 5.24
CA VAL A 223 -6.39 1.23 3.95
C VAL A 223 -5.43 0.48 3.05
N ARG A 224 -5.95 -0.51 2.31
CA ARG A 224 -5.23 -1.12 1.19
C ARG A 224 -5.90 -0.70 -0.11
N SER A 225 -5.11 -0.56 -1.16
CA SER A 225 -5.58 -0.08 -2.45
C SER A 225 -5.01 -0.91 -3.59
N ALA A 226 -5.79 -1.02 -4.66
CA ALA A 226 -5.34 -1.60 -5.92
C ALA A 226 -5.79 -0.73 -7.09
N ILE A 227 -4.92 -0.59 -8.08
CA ILE A 227 -5.28 -0.08 -9.39
C ILE A 227 -5.91 -1.21 -10.17
N SER A 228 -7.15 -1.04 -10.63
CA SER A 228 -7.82 -2.04 -11.46
C SER A 228 -7.13 -2.13 -12.80
N ILE A 229 -6.52 -3.28 -13.07
CA ILE A 229 -5.83 -3.61 -14.32
C ILE A 229 -6.51 -4.81 -15.01
N PRO A 230 -6.25 -5.04 -16.29
CA PRO A 230 -6.82 -6.17 -17.02
C PRO A 230 -6.38 -7.53 -16.45
N PRO A 231 -7.21 -8.59 -16.56
CA PRO A 231 -8.59 -8.58 -17.08
C PRO A 231 -9.62 -8.09 -16.04
N TYR A 232 -9.20 -7.72 -14.83
CA TYR A 232 -10.10 -7.29 -13.74
C TYR A 232 -10.74 -5.92 -13.99
N SER A 233 -10.10 -5.08 -14.81
CA SER A 233 -10.63 -3.79 -15.25
C SER A 233 -11.66 -3.90 -16.39
N GLU A 234 -11.92 -5.09 -16.93
CA GLU A 234 -12.86 -5.28 -18.03
C GLU A 234 -14.32 -5.24 -17.57
N PHE A 235 -15.20 -4.93 -18.51
CA PHE A 235 -16.65 -4.98 -18.31
C PHE A 235 -17.16 -6.31 -17.75
N LEU A 236 -16.74 -7.43 -18.34
CA LEU A 236 -17.20 -8.77 -17.95
C LEU A 236 -16.88 -9.07 -16.48
N ALA A 237 -15.69 -8.67 -16.00
CA ALA A 237 -15.29 -8.87 -14.63
C ALA A 237 -16.23 -8.15 -13.64
N LYS A 238 -16.67 -6.93 -13.98
CA LYS A 238 -17.62 -6.15 -13.17
C LYS A 238 -19.02 -6.76 -13.17
N VAL A 239 -19.48 -7.27 -14.32
CA VAL A 239 -20.78 -7.95 -14.45
C VAL A 239 -20.83 -9.14 -13.50
N VAL A 240 -19.80 -9.99 -13.51
CA VAL A 240 -19.68 -11.17 -12.64
C VAL A 240 -19.76 -10.76 -11.16
N THR A 241 -19.04 -9.72 -10.74
CA THR A 241 -19.10 -9.23 -9.37
C THR A 241 -20.46 -8.62 -9.00
N SER A 242 -21.11 -7.88 -9.92
CA SER A 242 -22.42 -7.27 -9.65
C SER A 242 -23.51 -8.30 -9.34
N LYS A 243 -23.35 -9.52 -9.86
CA LYS A 243 -24.23 -10.66 -9.64
C LYS A 243 -23.58 -11.74 -8.76
N ALA A 244 -22.58 -11.39 -7.95
CA ALA A 244 -21.85 -12.35 -7.11
C ALA A 244 -22.78 -13.24 -6.27
N SER A 245 -23.83 -12.68 -5.66
CA SER A 245 -24.81 -13.45 -4.87
C SER A 245 -25.47 -14.62 -5.60
N GLN A 246 -25.57 -14.55 -6.93
CA GLN A 246 -26.12 -15.60 -7.80
C GLN A 246 -25.01 -16.46 -8.41
N LEU A 247 -23.89 -15.84 -8.83
CA LEU A 247 -22.86 -16.48 -9.64
C LEU A 247 -21.69 -17.09 -8.86
N SER A 248 -21.51 -16.74 -7.57
CA SER A 248 -20.40 -17.26 -6.76
C SER A 248 -20.63 -18.67 -6.23
N GLN A 249 -21.84 -19.21 -6.40
CA GLN A 249 -22.19 -20.55 -5.94
C GLN A 249 -21.67 -21.59 -6.95
N PRO A 250 -21.06 -22.71 -6.51
CA PRO A 250 -20.59 -23.75 -7.43
C PRO A 250 -21.66 -24.21 -8.42
N GLN A 251 -22.92 -24.24 -7.99
CA GLN A 251 -24.08 -24.63 -8.79
C GLN A 251 -24.31 -23.72 -10.01
N ALA A 252 -23.79 -22.49 -10.01
CA ALA A 252 -23.87 -21.57 -11.15
C ALA A 252 -23.06 -22.08 -12.36
N LEU A 253 -22.09 -22.96 -12.13
CA LEU A 253 -21.28 -23.59 -13.18
C LEU A 253 -21.85 -24.94 -13.66
N ASP A 254 -22.90 -25.46 -13.01
CA ASP A 254 -23.50 -26.74 -13.37
C ASP A 254 -24.14 -26.66 -14.78
N PRO A 255 -24.06 -27.73 -15.60
CA PRO A 255 -24.69 -27.75 -16.93
C PRO A 255 -26.19 -27.43 -16.88
N GLY A 256 -26.89 -27.82 -15.81
CA GLY A 256 -28.32 -27.56 -15.59
C GLY A 256 -28.66 -26.10 -15.26
N SER A 257 -27.66 -25.27 -14.94
CA SER A 257 -27.81 -23.83 -14.62
C SER A 257 -27.48 -22.92 -15.80
N THR A 258 -27.23 -23.47 -17.00
CA THR A 258 -26.84 -22.71 -18.19
C THR A 258 -27.87 -21.62 -18.55
N TRP A 259 -29.16 -21.86 -18.33
CA TRP A 259 -30.23 -20.88 -18.55
C TRP A 259 -30.07 -19.60 -17.70
N VAL A 260 -29.45 -19.70 -16.51
CA VAL A 260 -29.13 -18.53 -15.68
C VAL A 260 -28.06 -17.67 -16.36
N LEU A 261 -27.01 -18.32 -16.88
CA LEU A 261 -25.92 -17.65 -17.60
C LEU A 261 -26.43 -17.03 -18.90
N GLU A 262 -27.30 -17.73 -19.64
CA GLU A 262 -27.97 -17.20 -20.83
C GLU A 262 -28.82 -15.97 -20.51
N GLY A 263 -29.57 -16.00 -19.39
CA GLY A 263 -30.34 -14.85 -18.92
C GLY A 263 -29.46 -13.63 -18.63
N VAL A 264 -28.28 -13.84 -18.01
CA VAL A 264 -27.30 -12.76 -17.79
C VAL A 264 -26.76 -12.24 -19.12
N VAL A 265 -26.39 -13.11 -20.05
CA VAL A 265 -25.89 -12.72 -21.38
C VAL A 265 -26.93 -11.89 -22.14
N GLN A 266 -28.22 -12.27 -22.08
CA GLN A 266 -29.32 -11.52 -22.70
C GLN A 266 -29.56 -10.16 -22.03
N GLU A 267 -29.45 -10.07 -20.71
CA GLU A 267 -29.58 -8.80 -19.97
C GLU A 267 -28.55 -7.75 -20.40
N PHE A 268 -27.40 -8.19 -20.91
CA PHE A 268 -26.34 -7.34 -21.44
C PHE A 268 -26.19 -7.43 -22.96
N ASP A 269 -27.29 -7.64 -23.69
CA ASP A 269 -27.37 -7.59 -25.16
C ASP A 269 -26.33 -8.47 -25.89
N GLY A 270 -25.93 -9.60 -25.31
CA GLY A 270 -24.99 -10.53 -25.95
C GLY A 270 -23.55 -10.01 -26.05
N ARG A 271 -23.16 -9.02 -25.23
CA ARG A 271 -21.81 -8.41 -25.23
C ARG A 271 -20.66 -9.38 -24.91
N PHE A 272 -20.98 -10.55 -24.39
CA PHE A 272 -20.06 -11.65 -24.08
C PHE A 272 -20.84 -12.97 -24.19
N SER A 273 -20.14 -14.08 -24.38
CA SER A 273 -20.69 -15.41 -24.49
C SER A 273 -20.89 -16.08 -23.13
N VAL A 274 -21.72 -17.14 -23.11
CA VAL A 274 -21.91 -17.99 -21.92
C VAL A 274 -20.58 -18.60 -21.48
N ASP A 275 -19.71 -18.99 -22.41
CA ASP A 275 -18.41 -19.60 -22.10
C ASP A 275 -17.41 -18.58 -21.55
N GLU A 276 -17.38 -17.36 -22.07
CA GLU A 276 -16.60 -16.26 -21.47
C GLU A 276 -17.09 -15.93 -20.07
N LEU A 277 -18.40 -15.85 -19.86
CA LEU A 277 -19.00 -15.63 -18.54
C LEU A 277 -18.63 -16.77 -17.59
N ARG A 278 -18.73 -18.02 -18.03
CA ARG A 278 -18.38 -19.21 -17.25
C ARG A 278 -16.88 -19.23 -16.89
N ALA A 279 -16.00 -18.89 -17.82
CA ALA A 279 -14.57 -18.79 -17.59
C ALA A 279 -14.24 -17.70 -16.57
N GLU A 280 -14.90 -16.54 -16.66
CA GLU A 280 -14.70 -15.44 -15.72
C GLU A 280 -15.24 -15.78 -14.31
N ILE A 281 -16.39 -16.45 -14.20
CA ILE A 281 -16.91 -16.96 -12.92
C ILE A 281 -15.92 -17.93 -12.29
N LYS A 282 -15.41 -18.89 -13.08
CA LYS A 282 -14.35 -19.80 -12.62
C LYS A 282 -13.16 -19.01 -12.13
N ARG A 283 -12.64 -18.07 -12.91
CA ARG A 283 -11.46 -17.27 -12.57
C ARG A 283 -11.64 -16.43 -11.29
N GLN A 284 -12.81 -15.83 -11.08
CA GLN A 284 -13.08 -14.96 -9.92
C GLN A 284 -13.41 -15.72 -8.64
N PHE A 285 -14.19 -16.81 -8.72
CA PHE A 285 -14.76 -17.46 -7.54
C PHE A 285 -14.28 -18.90 -7.31
N HIS A 286 -13.74 -19.57 -8.33
CA HIS A 286 -13.43 -21.01 -8.30
C HIS A 286 -12.06 -21.38 -8.94
N GLY A 287 -11.18 -20.39 -9.14
CA GLY A 287 -9.82 -20.61 -9.64
C GLY A 287 -9.01 -21.40 -8.62
N SER A 288 -8.01 -22.14 -9.07
CA SER A 288 -7.19 -23.05 -8.26
C SER A 288 -6.81 -22.45 -6.89
N GLU A 289 -6.92 -23.28 -5.85
CA GLU A 289 -6.54 -22.97 -4.48
C GLU A 289 -5.10 -22.43 -4.39
N GLU A 290 -4.86 -21.61 -3.36
CA GLU A 290 -3.55 -21.23 -2.83
C GLU A 290 -2.67 -20.26 -3.64
N THR A 291 -2.90 -18.96 -3.40
CA THR A 291 -1.89 -18.12 -2.75
C THR A 291 -2.53 -16.81 -2.34
N GLU A 292 -2.33 -16.43 -1.09
CA GLU A 292 -2.64 -15.09 -0.60
C GLU A 292 -1.89 -14.08 -1.47
N LEU A 293 -2.61 -13.11 -2.04
CA LEU A 293 -1.95 -12.04 -2.79
C LEU A 293 -1.37 -11.04 -1.79
N SER A 294 -0.05 -11.02 -1.66
CA SER A 294 0.63 -9.99 -0.87
C SER A 294 0.43 -8.61 -1.49
N GLU A 295 0.71 -7.56 -0.71
CA GLU A 295 0.70 -6.20 -1.24
C GLU A 295 1.75 -6.03 -2.35
N ASP A 296 2.93 -6.61 -2.17
CA ASP A 296 4.02 -6.59 -3.15
C ASP A 296 3.60 -7.24 -4.48
N GLN A 297 2.85 -8.34 -4.44
CA GLN A 297 2.31 -8.99 -5.64
C GLN A 297 1.25 -8.13 -6.34
N LEU A 298 0.44 -7.37 -5.60
CA LEU A 298 -0.47 -6.40 -6.21
C LEU A 298 0.31 -5.29 -6.93
N ARG A 299 1.36 -4.76 -6.27
CA ARG A 299 2.24 -3.73 -6.82
C ARG A 299 2.96 -4.22 -8.08
N GLU A 300 3.45 -5.46 -8.05
CA GLU A 300 4.10 -6.11 -9.19
C GLU A 300 3.19 -6.20 -10.41
N GLN A 301 1.99 -6.73 -10.25
CA GLN A 301 1.05 -6.86 -11.35
C GLN A 301 0.68 -5.49 -11.94
N GLU A 302 0.52 -4.47 -11.10
CA GLU A 302 0.25 -3.10 -11.55
C GLU A 302 1.44 -2.48 -12.28
N PHE A 303 2.65 -2.64 -11.76
CA PHE A 303 3.88 -2.17 -12.41
C PHE A 303 4.03 -2.81 -13.78
N LEU A 304 3.84 -4.13 -13.88
CA LEU A 304 3.87 -4.86 -15.15
C LEU A 304 2.79 -4.38 -16.12
N ALA A 305 1.56 -4.14 -15.66
CA ALA A 305 0.50 -3.60 -16.51
C ALA A 305 0.81 -2.19 -17.02
N LEU A 306 1.39 -1.32 -16.18
CA LEU A 306 1.87 0.01 -16.58
C LEU A 306 3.02 -0.10 -17.59
N MET A 307 3.99 -0.98 -17.35
CA MET A 307 5.11 -1.23 -18.26
C MET A 307 4.65 -1.78 -19.61
N ASN A 308 3.76 -2.76 -19.63
CA ASN A 308 3.19 -3.32 -20.86
C ASN A 308 2.36 -2.30 -21.62
N GLY A 309 1.67 -1.43 -20.89
CA GLY A 309 0.77 -0.42 -21.44
C GLY A 309 -0.52 -1.02 -21.97
N ARG A 310 -1.52 -0.17 -22.15
CA ARG A 310 -2.82 -0.53 -22.69
C ARG A 310 -3.39 0.62 -23.50
N ARG A 311 -3.79 0.34 -24.74
CA ARG A 311 -4.48 1.32 -25.61
C ARG A 311 -5.93 1.51 -25.16
N ASP A 312 -6.50 2.65 -25.52
CA ASP A 312 -7.91 2.90 -25.26
C ASP A 312 -8.78 1.90 -26.03
N SER A 313 -9.78 1.38 -25.34
CA SER A 313 -10.78 0.46 -25.86
C SER A 313 -12.11 0.74 -25.15
N PRO A 314 -13.26 0.47 -25.80
CA PRO A 314 -14.54 0.54 -25.10
C PRO A 314 -14.51 -0.33 -23.83
N ASP A 315 -15.04 0.23 -22.74
CA ASP A 315 -15.32 -0.48 -21.48
C ASP A 315 -14.13 -0.97 -20.62
N THR A 316 -12.91 -0.53 -20.93
CA THR A 316 -11.77 -0.66 -19.99
C THR A 316 -11.74 0.51 -19.01
N ASP A 317 -11.47 0.21 -17.74
CA ASP A 317 -11.16 1.21 -16.70
C ASP A 317 -9.67 1.57 -16.63
N PHE A 318 -8.83 0.93 -17.45
CA PHE A 318 -7.38 1.14 -17.46
C PHE A 318 -6.88 1.41 -18.87
N VAL A 319 -6.25 2.57 -19.06
CA VAL A 319 -5.59 3.01 -20.29
C VAL A 319 -4.26 3.64 -19.93
N ALA A 320 -3.17 3.05 -20.43
CA ALA A 320 -1.80 3.47 -20.18
C ALA A 320 -1.01 3.46 -21.50
N GLU A 321 -0.94 4.61 -22.16
CA GLU A 321 -0.29 4.75 -23.45
C GLU A 321 1.23 4.90 -23.29
N LYS A 322 1.99 4.16 -24.11
CA LYS A 322 3.45 4.32 -24.19
C LYS A 322 3.77 5.68 -24.81
N VAL A 323 4.61 6.44 -24.13
CA VAL A 323 5.15 7.72 -24.62
C VAL A 323 6.67 7.64 -24.61
N ALA A 324 7.32 8.39 -25.50
CA ALA A 324 8.77 8.49 -25.50
C ALA A 324 9.24 9.20 -24.22
N VAL A 325 10.41 8.80 -23.71
CA VAL A 325 11.08 9.52 -22.62
C VAL A 325 11.76 10.76 -23.22
N PRO A 326 11.66 11.95 -22.58
CA PRO A 326 12.39 13.13 -23.04
C PRO A 326 13.89 12.86 -23.13
N GLU A 327 14.52 13.28 -24.23
CA GLU A 327 15.92 12.97 -24.55
C GLU A 327 16.89 13.31 -23.40
N SER A 328 16.69 14.47 -22.75
CA SER A 328 17.47 14.94 -21.60
C SER A 328 17.43 14.01 -20.37
N HIS A 329 16.46 13.10 -20.28
CA HIS A 329 16.27 12.21 -19.12
C HIS A 329 16.38 10.72 -19.46
N GLN A 330 16.67 10.34 -20.71
CA GLN A 330 16.78 8.93 -21.12
C GLN A 330 17.91 8.17 -20.43
N HIS A 331 18.90 8.87 -19.86
CA HIS A 331 20.02 8.26 -19.14
C HIS A 331 19.65 7.70 -17.76
N TRP A 332 18.47 8.03 -17.22
CA TRP A 332 18.01 7.51 -15.91
C TRP A 332 16.51 7.21 -15.85
N ILE A 333 15.72 7.57 -16.87
CA ILE A 333 14.32 7.17 -17.01
C ILE A 333 14.22 6.09 -18.08
N LYS A 334 13.76 4.89 -17.69
CA LYS A 334 13.56 3.76 -18.60
C LYS A 334 12.28 3.89 -19.41
N ALA A 335 11.20 4.36 -18.78
CA ALA A 335 9.89 4.41 -19.41
C ALA A 335 8.98 5.48 -18.79
N ALA A 336 8.14 6.10 -19.62
CA ALA A 336 7.03 6.92 -19.19
C ALA A 336 5.71 6.42 -19.79
N ARG A 337 4.61 6.57 -19.07
CA ARG A 337 3.27 6.24 -19.55
C ARG A 337 2.30 7.38 -19.30
N LYS A 338 1.48 7.64 -20.31
CA LYS A 338 0.33 8.51 -20.25
C LYS A 338 -0.88 7.70 -19.80
N VAL A 339 -1.28 7.83 -18.55
CA VAL A 339 -2.41 7.08 -17.97
C VAL A 339 -3.67 7.92 -18.10
N THR A 340 -4.43 7.76 -19.18
CA THR A 340 -5.62 8.59 -19.45
C THR A 340 -6.86 8.13 -18.70
N ARG A 341 -6.88 6.87 -18.27
CA ARG A 341 -7.97 6.29 -17.49
C ARG A 341 -7.40 5.27 -16.52
N LEU A 342 -7.77 5.41 -15.26
CA LEU A 342 -7.38 4.53 -14.18
C LEU A 342 -8.53 4.45 -13.19
N ARG A 343 -8.75 3.27 -12.60
CA ARG A 343 -9.66 3.08 -11.47
C ARG A 343 -8.86 2.59 -10.26
N GLU A 344 -8.91 3.32 -9.17
CA GLU A 344 -8.38 2.90 -7.87
C GLU A 344 -9.53 2.38 -7.01
N VAL A 345 -9.39 1.18 -6.45
CA VAL A 345 -10.27 0.69 -5.38
C VAL A 345 -9.52 0.71 -4.06
N ARG A 346 -10.14 1.29 -3.03
CA ARG A 346 -9.60 1.42 -1.67
C ARG A 346 -10.52 0.79 -0.67
N ALA A 347 -10.00 -0.08 0.19
CA ALA A 347 -10.75 -0.73 1.24
C ALA A 347 -10.15 -0.40 2.61
N LEU A 348 -11.01 0.04 3.54
CA LEU A 348 -10.64 0.17 4.95
C LEU A 348 -10.72 -1.21 5.57
N TYR A 349 -9.61 -1.71 6.14
CA TYR A 349 -9.56 -3.04 6.75
C TYR A 349 -9.17 -3.00 8.24
N GLY A 350 -8.82 -1.82 8.74
CA GLY A 350 -8.55 -1.57 10.14
C GLY A 350 -8.24 -0.10 10.39
N PHE A 351 -7.90 0.22 11.62
CA PHE A 351 -7.35 1.53 11.98
C PHE A 351 -6.38 1.38 13.16
N SER A 352 -5.54 2.38 13.36
CA SER A 352 -4.68 2.50 14.54
C SER A 352 -4.90 3.82 15.27
N ARG A 353 -4.36 3.94 16.49
CA ARG A 353 -4.35 5.18 17.27
C ARG A 353 -2.96 5.43 17.84
N LEU A 354 -2.68 6.69 18.18
CA LEU A 354 -1.40 7.21 18.67
C LEU A 354 -0.27 7.19 17.64
N HIS A 355 -0.17 6.12 16.87
CA HIS A 355 0.83 5.92 15.83
C HIS A 355 0.16 5.35 14.58
N PRO A 356 0.48 5.85 13.37
CA PRO A 356 0.05 5.22 12.13
C PRO A 356 0.64 3.80 12.02
N ARG A 357 -0.06 2.90 11.34
CA ARG A 357 0.53 1.62 10.94
C ARG A 357 1.49 1.86 9.78
N SER A 358 2.65 1.21 9.78
CA SER A 358 3.46 1.01 8.58
C SER A 358 3.49 -0.48 8.24
N GLU A 359 3.69 -0.79 6.97
CA GLU A 359 3.66 -2.17 6.44
C GLU A 359 4.76 -3.04 7.06
N ASP A 360 5.88 -2.44 7.46
CA ASP A 360 6.99 -3.07 8.18
C ASP A 360 6.66 -3.49 9.62
N LYS A 361 5.42 -3.28 10.07
CA LYS A 361 4.90 -3.66 11.37
C LYS A 361 3.64 -4.50 11.22
N PRO A 362 3.76 -5.74 10.71
CA PRO A 362 2.63 -6.67 10.65
C PRO A 362 2.02 -6.91 12.04
N ASP A 363 2.85 -6.88 13.09
CA ASP A 363 2.46 -7.13 14.50
C ASP A 363 1.80 -5.93 15.20
N ALA A 364 1.79 -4.74 14.58
CA ALA A 364 1.06 -3.60 15.14
C ALA A 364 -0.44 -3.91 15.16
N LYS A 365 -0.97 -4.13 16.37
CA LYS A 365 -2.36 -4.53 16.57
C LYS A 365 -3.31 -3.53 15.94
N LEU A 366 -3.99 -3.97 14.89
CA LEU A 366 -5.07 -3.22 14.27
C LEU A 366 -6.33 -3.27 15.13
N SER A 367 -6.99 -2.13 15.26
CA SER A 367 -8.35 -2.11 15.77
C SER A 367 -9.30 -2.69 14.71
N PRO A 368 -10.12 -3.68 15.07
CA PRO A 368 -10.99 -4.34 14.11
C PRO A 368 -12.21 -3.48 13.77
N LEU A 369 -12.77 -3.72 12.58
CA LEU A 369 -13.95 -3.03 12.08
C LEU A 369 -15.27 -3.69 12.51
N SER A 370 -15.22 -4.94 12.97
CA SER A 370 -16.34 -5.72 13.51
C SER A 370 -15.94 -6.42 14.80
N PRO A 371 -16.90 -6.85 15.63
CA PRO A 371 -16.65 -7.73 16.77
C PRO A 371 -15.94 -9.03 16.37
N ASP A 372 -15.12 -9.58 17.26
CA ASP A 372 -14.38 -10.83 17.04
C ASP A 372 -15.30 -12.05 16.97
N ASP A 373 -16.44 -11.99 17.67
CA ASP A 373 -17.52 -12.98 17.68
C ASP A 373 -18.53 -12.83 16.52
N ASN A 374 -18.40 -11.75 15.72
CA ASN A 374 -19.25 -11.48 14.56
C ASN A 374 -18.43 -10.90 13.40
N ARG A 375 -17.37 -11.61 13.00
CA ARG A 375 -16.50 -11.21 11.89
C ARG A 375 -17.29 -11.18 10.58
N GLN A 376 -17.14 -10.07 9.85
CA GLN A 376 -17.74 -9.91 8.54
C GLN A 376 -16.78 -10.40 7.46
N ASN A 377 -17.33 -11.07 6.44
CA ASN A 377 -16.58 -11.50 5.25
C ASN A 377 -16.61 -10.44 4.13
N TRP A 378 -16.74 -9.17 4.51
CA TRP A 378 -16.77 -8.04 3.58
C TRP A 378 -16.15 -6.80 4.23
N LEU A 379 -15.63 -5.91 3.40
CA LEU A 379 -15.03 -4.63 3.85
C LEU A 379 -15.64 -3.43 3.13
N PRO A 380 -15.75 -2.27 3.81
CA PRO A 380 -16.17 -1.04 3.17
C PRO A 380 -15.08 -0.56 2.22
N ALA A 381 -15.46 -0.30 0.98
CA ALA A 381 -14.55 0.13 -0.07
C ALA A 381 -15.12 1.27 -0.91
N ILE A 382 -14.26 2.08 -1.50
CA ILE A 382 -14.62 3.11 -2.47
C ILE A 382 -13.83 2.90 -3.75
N GLU A 383 -14.41 3.31 -4.87
CA GLU A 383 -13.72 3.40 -6.15
C GLU A 383 -13.55 4.86 -6.54
N THR A 384 -12.43 5.18 -7.16
CA THR A 384 -12.11 6.51 -7.69
C THR A 384 -11.59 6.33 -9.12
N LEU A 385 -12.18 7.07 -10.06
CA LEU A 385 -11.69 7.15 -11.43
C LEU A 385 -10.75 8.35 -11.54
N GLY A 386 -9.68 8.19 -12.31
CA GLY A 386 -8.67 9.22 -12.46
C GLY A 386 -7.81 9.04 -13.69
N GLU A 387 -6.81 9.90 -13.75
CA GLU A 387 -5.75 9.93 -14.75
C GLU A 387 -4.40 10.03 -14.03
N GLY A 388 -3.30 9.82 -14.76
CA GLY A 388 -1.98 9.88 -14.17
C GLY A 388 -0.82 9.89 -15.14
N LEU A 389 0.36 9.98 -14.54
CA LEU A 389 1.68 9.89 -15.14
C LEU A 389 2.42 8.76 -14.43
N PHE A 390 2.87 7.77 -15.17
CA PHE A 390 3.79 6.77 -14.63
C PHE A 390 5.19 6.97 -15.20
N VAL A 391 6.19 6.89 -14.33
CA VAL A 391 7.62 7.00 -14.67
C VAL A 391 8.35 5.83 -14.02
N ALA A 392 9.04 5.04 -14.83
CA ALA A 392 9.98 4.01 -14.37
C ALA A 392 11.41 4.47 -14.60
N LEU A 393 12.25 4.35 -13.57
CA LEU A 393 13.66 4.68 -13.66
C LEU A 393 14.45 3.53 -14.27
N ASP A 394 15.63 3.83 -14.81
CA ASP A 394 16.57 2.78 -15.19
C ASP A 394 17.15 2.14 -13.93
N ARG A 395 16.84 0.85 -13.76
CA ARG A 395 17.21 0.11 -12.58
C ARG A 395 18.72 0.01 -12.41
N SER A 396 19.44 -0.34 -13.47
CA SER A 396 20.90 -0.49 -13.43
C SER A 396 21.55 0.83 -13.02
N GLN A 397 21.01 1.96 -13.50
CA GLN A 397 21.44 3.29 -13.08
C GLN A 397 21.19 3.55 -11.59
N VAL A 398 20.02 3.18 -11.07
CA VAL A 398 19.65 3.40 -9.67
C VAL A 398 20.44 2.50 -8.71
N GLU A 399 20.64 1.23 -9.05
CA GLU A 399 21.39 0.28 -8.23
C GLU A 399 22.86 0.65 -8.16
N ALA A 400 23.49 0.98 -9.29
CA ALA A 400 24.88 1.40 -9.31
C ALA A 400 25.11 2.70 -8.51
N TRP A 401 24.13 3.62 -8.49
CA TRP A 401 24.20 4.79 -7.61
C TRP A 401 24.03 4.41 -6.14
N ALA A 402 23.09 3.51 -5.83
CA ALA A 402 22.79 3.06 -4.46
C ALA A 402 24.00 2.37 -3.80
N GLU A 403 24.87 1.75 -4.59
CA GLU A 403 26.14 1.15 -4.16
C GLU A 403 27.25 2.17 -3.86
N SER A 404 27.08 3.45 -4.24
CA SER A 404 28.07 4.48 -3.96
C SER A 404 28.22 4.76 -2.45
N ASP A 405 29.42 5.13 -2.02
CA ASP A 405 29.70 5.54 -0.62
C ASP A 405 28.78 6.67 -0.16
N PHE A 406 28.40 7.58 -1.07
CA PHE A 406 27.48 8.65 -0.78
C PHE A 406 26.09 8.13 -0.42
N ALA A 407 25.49 7.33 -1.30
CA ALA A 407 24.16 6.76 -1.10
C ALA A 407 24.10 5.87 0.16
N ALA A 408 25.09 4.98 0.34
CA ALA A 408 25.23 4.14 1.52
C ALA A 408 25.36 4.97 2.83
N GLY A 409 26.08 6.10 2.78
CA GLY A 409 26.19 7.03 3.90
C GLY A 409 24.86 7.68 4.27
N ARG A 410 24.05 8.09 3.28
CA ARG A 410 22.70 8.64 3.49
C ARG A 410 21.75 7.59 4.06
N GLU A 411 21.76 6.39 3.48
CA GLU A 411 20.94 5.26 3.95
C GLU A 411 21.23 4.94 5.42
N LYS A 412 22.51 4.89 5.79
CA LYS A 412 22.93 4.65 7.18
C LYS A 412 22.39 5.72 8.14
N ALA A 413 22.38 6.99 7.73
CA ALA A 413 21.83 8.07 8.55
C ALA A 413 20.30 7.91 8.76
N LEU A 414 19.56 7.57 7.70
CA LEU A 414 18.13 7.28 7.78
C LEU A 414 17.84 6.05 8.66
N ARG A 415 18.60 4.96 8.50
CA ARG A 415 18.49 3.75 9.36
C ARG A 415 18.75 4.07 10.83
N LEU A 416 19.69 4.97 11.14
CA LEU A 416 19.92 5.43 12.52
C LEU A 416 18.72 6.20 13.08
N ASN A 417 18.10 7.07 12.29
CA ASN A 417 16.90 7.79 12.68
C ASN A 417 15.72 6.83 12.89
N ALA A 418 15.57 5.85 12.01
CA ALA A 418 14.60 4.77 12.14
C ALA A 418 14.75 4.02 13.47
N LYS A 419 15.99 3.64 13.82
CA LYS A 419 16.30 2.96 15.07
C LYS A 419 15.95 3.78 16.30
N ARG A 420 16.34 5.06 16.32
CA ARG A 420 16.02 5.97 17.45
C ARG A 420 14.51 6.16 17.62
N ALA A 421 13.78 6.35 16.52
CA ALA A 421 12.32 6.47 16.55
C ALA A 421 11.65 5.19 17.07
N ALA A 422 12.18 4.02 16.69
CA ALA A 422 11.68 2.73 17.14
C ALA A 422 11.95 2.48 18.64
N GLU A 423 13.17 2.78 19.11
CA GLU A 423 13.54 2.71 20.53
C GLU A 423 12.63 3.60 21.40
N GLN A 424 12.36 4.83 20.98
CA GLN A 424 11.44 5.75 21.68
C GLN A 424 10.00 5.22 21.77
N ARG A 425 9.63 4.33 20.85
CA ARG A 425 8.31 3.70 20.77
C ARG A 425 8.25 2.32 21.43
N GLY A 426 9.40 1.76 21.83
CA GLY A 426 9.49 0.37 22.27
C GLY A 426 9.09 -0.61 21.16
N GLN A 427 9.54 -0.33 19.94
CA GLN A 427 9.23 -1.09 18.73
C GLN A 427 10.51 -1.45 17.99
N ASP A 428 10.41 -2.39 17.05
CA ASP A 428 11.50 -2.70 16.13
C ASP A 428 11.66 -1.62 15.05
N PRO A 429 12.92 -1.37 14.61
CA PRO A 429 13.19 -0.43 13.53
C PRO A 429 12.62 -0.94 12.21
N THR A 430 11.83 -0.10 11.58
CA THR A 430 11.39 -0.24 10.19
C THR A 430 12.62 -0.28 9.27
N PRO A 431 12.69 -1.22 8.31
CA PRO A 431 13.66 -1.18 7.22
C PRO A 431 13.64 0.17 6.50
N VAL A 432 14.78 0.54 5.94
CA VAL A 432 14.94 1.76 5.14
C VAL A 432 15.76 1.37 3.91
N SER A 433 15.23 1.74 2.75
CA SER A 433 15.88 1.61 1.44
C SER A 433 16.22 2.99 0.90
N ILE A 434 17.46 3.16 0.42
CA ILE A 434 17.87 4.40 -0.26
C ILE A 434 17.16 4.56 -1.61
N VAL A 435 16.81 3.47 -2.28
CA VAL A 435 16.06 3.48 -3.55
C VAL A 435 14.63 3.98 -3.32
N GLU A 436 13.96 3.49 -2.27
CA GLU A 436 12.64 4.01 -1.89
C GLU A 436 12.71 5.49 -1.51
N THR A 437 13.72 5.88 -0.73
CA THR A 437 13.94 7.29 -0.35
C THR A 437 14.13 8.19 -1.58
N LEU A 438 14.93 7.75 -2.56
CA LEU A 438 15.16 8.45 -3.81
C LEU A 438 13.84 8.64 -4.58
N LEU A 439 13.11 7.54 -4.78
CA LEU A 439 11.89 7.54 -5.57
C LEU A 439 10.76 8.32 -4.91
N HIS A 440 10.62 8.21 -3.60
CA HIS A 440 9.68 8.97 -2.77
C HIS A 440 10.02 10.46 -2.71
N THR A 441 11.31 10.82 -2.68
CA THR A 441 11.70 12.24 -2.74
C THR A 441 11.43 12.80 -4.15
N LEU A 442 11.71 12.02 -5.19
CA LEU A 442 11.44 12.40 -6.57
C LEU A 442 9.94 12.55 -6.84
N SER A 443 9.10 11.64 -6.34
CA SER A 443 7.65 11.71 -6.50
C SER A 443 7.09 12.99 -5.90
N HIS A 444 7.58 13.43 -4.74
CA HIS A 444 7.17 14.68 -4.11
C HIS A 444 7.53 15.91 -4.95
N ILE A 445 8.72 15.93 -5.56
CA ILE A 445 9.13 17.00 -6.48
C ILE A 445 8.21 17.04 -7.71
N ILE A 446 7.91 15.87 -8.28
CA ILE A 446 7.03 15.80 -9.45
C ILE A 446 5.59 16.17 -9.07
N ILE A 447 5.09 15.79 -7.90
CA ILE A 447 3.75 16.20 -7.40
C ILE A 447 3.67 17.73 -7.28
N ASP A 448 4.66 18.38 -6.65
CA ASP A 448 4.66 19.84 -6.51
C ASP A 448 4.64 20.51 -7.89
N GLN A 449 5.49 20.04 -8.81
CA GLN A 449 5.56 20.61 -10.14
C GLN A 449 4.30 20.34 -10.99
N LEU A 450 3.77 19.13 -10.97
CA LEU A 450 2.49 18.80 -11.63
C LEU A 450 1.33 19.61 -11.07
N SER A 451 1.37 19.98 -9.78
CA SER A 451 0.33 20.83 -9.18
C SER A 451 0.27 22.22 -9.84
N LEU A 452 1.44 22.74 -10.24
CA LEU A 452 1.56 24.01 -10.96
C LEU A 452 1.20 23.85 -12.44
N ASP A 453 1.72 22.81 -13.10
CA ASP A 453 1.59 22.64 -14.55
C ASP A 453 0.21 22.12 -14.98
N ALA A 454 -0.40 21.23 -14.20
CA ALA A 454 -1.70 20.65 -14.47
C ALA A 454 -2.86 21.38 -13.77
N GLY A 455 -2.57 22.32 -12.86
CA GLY A 455 -3.57 23.12 -12.15
C GLY A 455 -4.36 22.36 -11.08
N TYR A 456 -3.88 21.18 -10.67
CA TYR A 456 -4.46 20.43 -9.57
C TYR A 456 -3.82 20.83 -8.24
N PRO A 457 -4.57 20.96 -7.14
CA PRO A 457 -3.94 21.10 -5.84
C PRO A 457 -3.13 19.83 -5.53
N ALA A 458 -1.92 19.97 -4.97
CA ALA A 458 -1.07 18.83 -4.62
C ALA A 458 -1.81 17.76 -3.80
N SER A 459 -2.73 18.17 -2.92
CA SER A 459 -3.58 17.28 -2.10
C SER A 459 -4.51 16.35 -2.89
N SER A 460 -4.72 16.61 -4.18
CA SER A 460 -5.52 15.79 -5.10
C SER A 460 -4.70 14.84 -5.97
N ILE A 461 -3.37 14.98 -5.96
CA ILE A 461 -2.42 14.11 -6.65
C ILE A 461 -1.85 13.14 -5.63
N ARG A 462 -1.94 11.83 -5.88
CA ARG A 462 -1.37 10.79 -5.02
C ARG A 462 -0.22 10.12 -5.72
N GLU A 463 0.77 9.73 -4.92
CA GLU A 463 1.81 8.82 -5.34
C GLU A 463 1.41 7.36 -5.12
N ARG A 464 2.02 6.50 -5.91
CA ARG A 464 2.03 5.07 -5.74
C ARG A 464 3.42 4.59 -6.15
N LEU A 465 4.23 4.20 -5.17
CA LEU A 465 5.60 3.75 -5.37
C LEU A 465 5.61 2.27 -5.73
N TYR A 466 6.54 1.91 -6.61
CA TYR A 466 6.86 0.55 -7.01
C TYR A 466 8.36 0.36 -6.79
N VAL A 467 8.69 -0.23 -5.65
CA VAL A 467 10.06 -0.51 -5.22
C VAL A 467 10.11 -1.99 -4.84
N GLY A 468 10.87 -2.78 -5.59
CA GLY A 468 10.95 -4.21 -5.38
C GLY A 468 12.03 -4.84 -6.24
N PRO A 469 12.17 -6.18 -6.19
CA PRO A 469 13.22 -6.89 -6.89
C PRO A 469 13.24 -6.71 -8.39
N ASP A 470 12.19 -6.20 -9.05
CA ASP A 470 12.15 -5.86 -10.48
C ASP A 470 11.42 -4.53 -10.76
N GLN A 471 11.32 -3.68 -9.73
CA GLN A 471 10.48 -2.48 -9.76
C GLN A 471 11.23 -1.27 -9.24
N VAL A 472 11.34 -0.24 -10.09
CA VAL A 472 11.78 1.10 -9.70
C VAL A 472 10.96 2.11 -10.49
N GLY A 473 9.82 2.52 -9.96
CA GLY A 473 8.96 3.47 -10.64
C GLY A 473 7.84 4.03 -9.78
N VAL A 474 7.25 5.13 -10.22
CA VAL A 474 6.18 5.80 -9.52
C VAL A 474 5.02 6.10 -10.46
N LEU A 475 3.80 5.86 -10.00
CA LEU A 475 2.57 6.37 -10.60
C LEU A 475 2.09 7.57 -9.78
N LEU A 476 1.89 8.69 -10.47
CA LEU A 476 1.30 9.92 -9.92
C LEU A 476 -0.08 10.10 -10.55
N TYR A 477 -1.12 10.15 -9.72
CA TYR A 477 -2.48 10.10 -10.24
C TYR A 477 -3.47 10.94 -9.45
N THR A 478 -4.55 11.35 -10.11
CA THR A 478 -5.65 12.09 -9.47
C THR A 478 -6.44 11.16 -8.55
N ALA A 479 -6.70 11.58 -7.33
CA ALA A 479 -7.35 10.76 -6.30
C ALA A 479 -8.68 11.34 -5.77
N SER A 480 -9.32 12.22 -6.54
CA SER A 480 -10.57 12.87 -6.17
C SER A 480 -11.75 12.31 -6.97
N SER A 481 -12.89 12.12 -6.32
CA SER A 481 -14.15 11.75 -6.99
C SER A 481 -14.86 12.95 -7.62
N ASP A 482 -14.43 14.17 -7.27
CA ASP A 482 -14.98 15.43 -7.80
C ASP A 482 -14.45 15.71 -9.22
N SER A 483 -13.40 15.00 -9.66
CA SER A 483 -12.82 15.10 -11.01
C SER A 483 -13.44 14.11 -12.00
N ALA A 484 -14.74 13.82 -11.87
CA ALA A 484 -15.50 13.10 -12.88
C ALA A 484 -15.44 13.86 -14.23
N GLY A 485 -14.43 13.53 -15.05
CA GLY A 485 -14.17 14.16 -16.35
C GLY A 485 -13.09 15.24 -16.31
N SER A 486 -11.86 14.90 -15.89
CA SER A 486 -10.73 15.77 -16.19
C SER A 486 -10.46 15.83 -17.70
N LEU A 487 -10.10 17.01 -18.20
CA LEU A 487 -9.68 17.23 -19.58
C LEU A 487 -8.28 16.66 -19.89
N GLY A 488 -7.84 15.63 -19.16
CA GLY A 488 -6.52 15.03 -19.35
C GLY A 488 -5.37 15.86 -18.77
N GLY A 489 -5.55 16.54 -17.63
CA GLY A 489 -4.58 17.50 -17.11
C GLY A 489 -3.23 16.86 -16.76
N ILE A 490 -3.23 15.83 -15.90
CA ILE A 490 -2.00 15.11 -15.52
C ILE A 490 -1.54 14.23 -16.68
N ALA A 491 -2.45 13.50 -17.33
CA ALA A 491 -2.08 12.62 -18.44
C ALA A 491 -1.44 13.40 -19.60
N ALA A 492 -1.86 14.64 -19.86
CA ALA A 492 -1.21 15.46 -20.89
C ALA A 492 0.23 15.82 -20.55
N GLN A 493 0.60 15.92 -19.27
CA GLN A 493 1.99 16.19 -18.87
C GLN A 493 2.94 15.04 -19.19
N ALA A 494 2.43 13.83 -19.46
CA ALA A 494 3.26 12.69 -19.86
C ALA A 494 3.86 12.82 -21.26
N SER A 495 3.35 13.72 -22.12
CA SER A 495 3.93 13.94 -23.45
C SER A 495 5.38 14.45 -23.34
N PRO A 496 6.33 13.95 -24.16
CA PRO A 496 7.75 14.27 -23.99
C PRO A 496 8.05 15.78 -23.97
N GLY A 497 7.38 16.56 -24.81
CA GLY A 497 7.52 18.01 -24.88
C GLY A 497 6.96 18.80 -23.68
N ARG A 498 6.30 18.12 -22.74
CA ARG A 498 5.86 18.70 -21.47
C ARG A 498 6.59 18.08 -20.29
N LEU A 499 6.72 16.75 -20.28
CA LEU A 499 7.38 16.00 -19.21
C LEU A 499 8.82 16.48 -18.98
N GLY A 500 9.60 16.68 -20.04
CA GLY A 500 10.99 17.15 -19.91
C GLY A 500 11.07 18.50 -19.19
N PRO A 501 10.47 19.57 -19.75
CA PRO A 501 10.45 20.89 -19.10
C PRO A 501 9.90 20.87 -17.66
N SER A 502 8.85 20.09 -17.38
CA SER A 502 8.33 19.94 -16.03
C SER A 502 9.36 19.29 -15.10
N LEU A 503 10.01 18.20 -15.50
CA LEU A 503 11.05 17.56 -14.69
C LEU A 503 12.22 18.52 -14.44
N ASP A 504 12.69 19.22 -15.47
CA ASP A 504 13.78 20.19 -15.37
C ASP A 504 13.44 21.31 -14.37
N GLU A 505 12.25 21.91 -14.47
CA GLU A 505 11.81 22.99 -13.58
C GLU A 505 11.62 22.50 -12.13
N GLY A 506 10.98 21.35 -11.93
CA GLY A 506 10.77 20.79 -10.59
C GLY A 506 12.09 20.44 -9.89
N LEU A 507 13.03 19.84 -10.63
CA LEU A 507 14.37 19.53 -10.13
C LEU A 507 15.17 20.81 -9.86
N PHE A 508 15.08 21.82 -10.73
CA PHE A 508 15.75 23.10 -10.54
C PHE A 508 15.23 23.84 -9.30
N ARG A 509 13.91 24.02 -9.16
CA ARG A 509 13.27 24.68 -8.01
C ARG A 509 13.61 24.00 -6.70
N THR A 510 13.74 22.67 -6.72
CA THR A 510 14.04 21.89 -5.52
C THR A 510 15.54 21.68 -5.28
N SER A 511 16.42 22.11 -6.20
CA SER A 511 17.87 22.03 -6.01
C SER A 511 18.38 22.93 -4.86
N TRP A 512 17.61 23.95 -4.50
CA TRP A 512 17.89 24.84 -3.37
C TRP A 512 16.65 25.07 -2.51
N CYS A 513 16.81 25.06 -1.18
CA CYS A 513 15.72 25.31 -0.25
C CYS A 513 15.91 26.68 0.44
N SER A 514 14.84 27.44 0.62
CA SER A 514 14.89 28.72 1.34
C SER A 514 15.30 28.59 2.81
N ALA A 515 15.27 27.38 3.36
CA ALA A 515 15.74 27.05 4.71
C ALA A 515 17.17 26.48 4.73
N ASP A 516 17.89 26.49 3.60
CA ASP A 516 19.32 26.13 3.59
C ASP A 516 20.16 27.21 4.31
N PRO A 517 21.23 26.82 5.03
CA PRO A 517 21.82 25.48 5.10
C PRO A 517 21.12 24.54 6.12
N VAL A 518 20.25 25.07 6.99
CA VAL A 518 19.60 24.29 8.07
C VAL A 518 18.86 23.07 7.53
N CYS A 519 18.19 23.20 6.37
CA CYS A 519 17.51 22.09 5.73
C CYS A 519 18.49 21.04 5.18
N ILE A 520 19.40 21.42 4.27
CA ILE A 520 20.32 20.45 3.62
C ILE A 520 21.29 19.76 4.60
N GLU A 521 21.65 20.42 5.70
CA GLU A 521 22.53 19.87 6.75
C GLU A 521 21.78 19.09 7.83
N SER A 522 20.45 19.06 7.77
CA SER A 522 19.63 18.38 8.77
C SER A 522 19.92 16.87 8.81
N ARG A 523 20.17 16.38 10.02
CA ARG A 523 20.37 14.95 10.30
C ARG A 523 19.13 14.27 10.88
N GLY A 524 18.01 14.98 10.98
CA GLY A 524 16.78 14.49 11.58
C GLY A 524 15.72 15.58 11.61
N SER A 525 14.66 15.41 10.82
CA SER A 525 13.53 16.33 10.74
C SER A 525 12.21 15.60 10.50
N GLY A 526 11.10 16.33 10.55
CA GLY A 526 9.76 15.75 10.38
C GLY A 526 9.33 14.85 11.54
N THR A 527 8.33 14.00 11.29
CA THR A 527 7.77 13.09 12.28
C THR A 527 8.84 12.11 12.78
N ASP A 528 9.00 12.02 14.10
CA ASP A 528 10.05 11.23 14.80
C ASP A 528 11.49 11.49 14.32
N ALA A 529 11.76 12.67 13.74
CA ALA A 529 13.06 12.98 13.14
C ALA A 529 13.51 11.97 12.06
N ARG A 530 12.56 11.37 11.32
CA ARG A 530 12.80 10.33 10.31
C ARG A 530 13.44 10.85 9.02
N ASN A 531 13.30 12.14 8.71
CA ASN A 531 13.80 12.71 7.47
C ASN A 531 15.22 13.28 7.62
N LEU A 532 15.92 13.44 6.49
CA LEU A 532 17.15 14.21 6.42
C LEU A 532 16.83 15.61 5.87
N ALA A 533 17.24 15.91 4.63
CA ALA A 533 17.04 17.21 3.99
C ALA A 533 15.63 17.41 3.45
N ALA A 534 14.61 17.39 4.33
CA ALA A 534 13.21 17.57 3.98
C ALA A 534 12.48 18.54 4.92
N CYS A 535 11.76 19.51 4.37
CA CYS A 535 10.94 20.44 5.14
C CYS A 535 9.77 20.98 4.31
N HIS A 536 8.87 21.73 4.96
CA HIS A 536 7.70 22.35 4.29
C HIS A 536 8.06 23.34 3.19
N CYS A 537 9.30 23.83 3.13
CA CYS A 537 9.75 24.73 2.07
C CYS A 537 10.24 24.00 0.80
N CYS A 538 10.38 22.67 0.83
CA CYS A 538 10.90 21.90 -0.31
C CYS A 538 10.06 20.66 -0.63
N VAL A 539 10.36 19.51 0.00
CA VAL A 539 9.86 18.19 -0.45
C VAL A 539 8.76 17.60 0.43
N LEU A 540 8.18 18.33 1.38
CA LEU A 540 6.98 17.84 2.09
C LEU A 540 5.72 18.17 1.30
N VAL A 541 4.88 17.16 1.06
CA VAL A 541 3.58 17.29 0.37
C VAL A 541 2.42 17.01 1.33
N PRO A 542 1.15 17.30 0.98
CA PRO A 542 0.01 16.95 1.82
C PRO A 542 -0.03 15.44 2.17
N GLU A 543 -0.39 15.11 3.41
CA GLU A 543 -0.48 13.70 3.86
C GLU A 543 -1.44 12.83 3.04
N THR A 544 -2.43 13.44 2.38
CA THR A 544 -3.36 12.73 1.49
C THR A 544 -2.71 12.26 0.19
N SER A 545 -1.58 12.87 -0.17
CA SER A 545 -0.82 12.64 -1.41
C SER A 545 0.26 11.56 -1.25
N CYS A 546 0.87 11.51 -0.06
CA CYS A 546 2.01 10.66 0.25
C CYS A 546 1.57 9.33 0.89
N GLU A 547 2.06 8.19 0.38
CA GLU A 547 1.72 6.87 0.96
C GLU A 547 2.60 6.52 2.18
N LEU A 548 3.78 7.14 2.29
CA LEU A 548 4.74 6.93 3.38
C LEU A 548 4.68 8.01 4.48
N PHE A 549 3.58 8.79 4.56
CA PHE A 549 3.34 9.81 5.57
C PHE A 549 4.51 10.80 5.76
N ASN A 550 5.08 11.28 4.66
CA ASN A 550 6.21 12.23 4.65
C ASN A 550 7.40 11.78 5.51
N SER A 551 7.66 10.47 5.56
CA SER A 551 8.78 9.86 6.30
C SER A 551 9.85 9.33 5.36
N ASN A 552 11.10 9.27 5.82
CA ASN A 552 12.26 8.83 5.03
C ASN A 552 12.48 9.68 3.75
N LEU A 553 12.32 11.00 3.85
CA LEU A 553 12.60 11.92 2.74
C LEU A 553 14.01 12.49 2.82
N ASP A 554 14.64 12.64 1.66
CA ASP A 554 15.97 13.23 1.56
C ASP A 554 16.25 13.89 0.19
N ARG A 555 16.15 15.21 0.13
CA ARG A 555 16.55 16.02 -1.04
C ARG A 555 18.03 15.82 -1.41
N GLY A 556 18.88 15.51 -0.43
CA GLY A 556 20.30 15.23 -0.66
C GLY A 556 20.54 13.97 -1.50
N ALA A 557 19.60 13.01 -1.49
CA ALA A 557 19.68 11.82 -2.34
C ALA A 557 19.65 12.18 -3.84
N LEU A 558 18.96 13.25 -4.22
CA LEU A 558 18.90 13.71 -5.62
C LEU A 558 20.05 14.63 -6.01
N PHE A 559 20.39 15.60 -5.16
CA PHE A 559 21.29 16.71 -5.53
C PHE A 559 22.67 16.68 -4.85
N GLY A 560 22.89 15.78 -3.89
CA GLY A 560 24.04 15.82 -3.02
C GLY A 560 23.84 16.77 -1.83
N VAL A 561 24.86 16.91 -0.99
CA VAL A 561 24.87 17.86 0.14
C VAL A 561 26.08 18.78 0.06
N HIS A 562 26.15 19.79 0.95
CA HIS A 562 27.29 20.71 0.97
C HIS A 562 28.63 19.97 1.06
N GLY A 563 29.59 20.33 0.19
CA GLY A 563 30.89 19.65 0.07
C GLY A 563 30.86 18.31 -0.68
N GLN A 564 29.69 17.82 -1.06
CA GLN A 564 29.44 16.56 -1.80
C GLN A 564 28.43 16.79 -2.93
N ILE A 565 28.47 17.98 -3.54
CA ILE A 565 27.63 18.34 -4.68
C ILE A 565 28.05 17.47 -5.88
N GLY A 566 27.07 16.97 -6.63
CA GLY A 566 27.32 16.07 -7.77
C GLY A 566 27.30 14.57 -7.43
N LEU A 567 27.23 14.20 -6.14
CA LEU A 567 27.10 12.80 -5.71
C LEU A 567 25.64 12.33 -5.55
N GLY A 568 24.68 13.26 -5.59
CA GLY A 568 23.26 12.91 -5.66
C GLY A 568 22.91 12.24 -6.98
N PHE A 569 21.87 11.41 -6.97
CA PHE A 569 21.48 10.54 -8.07
C PHE A 569 21.39 11.27 -9.42
N LYS A 570 20.77 12.46 -9.45
CA LYS A 570 20.56 13.22 -10.70
C LYS A 570 21.89 13.51 -11.39
N ASP A 571 22.84 14.09 -10.66
CA ASP A 571 24.11 14.52 -11.23
C ASP A 571 25.06 13.33 -11.41
N TRP A 572 25.03 12.35 -10.49
CA TRP A 572 25.78 11.12 -10.61
C TRP A 572 25.39 10.33 -11.85
N ALA A 573 24.09 10.19 -12.13
CA ALA A 573 23.60 9.45 -13.29
C ALA A 573 23.94 10.14 -14.62
N ALA A 574 23.93 11.48 -14.65
CA ALA A 574 24.36 12.24 -15.82
C ALA A 574 25.86 12.07 -16.12
N LEU A 575 26.68 11.91 -15.07
CA LEU A 575 28.14 11.73 -15.21
C LEU A 575 28.56 10.28 -15.44
N ASN A 576 27.74 9.31 -15.04
CA ASN A 576 28.03 7.87 -15.12
C ASN A 576 26.92 7.13 -15.88
N PRO A 577 26.60 7.49 -17.14
CA PRO A 577 25.53 6.83 -17.87
C PRO A 577 25.91 5.37 -18.10
N ILE A 578 25.11 4.46 -17.55
CA ILE A 578 25.19 3.04 -17.89
C ILE A 578 24.47 2.89 -19.21
N ALA A 579 25.14 2.29 -20.20
CA ALA A 579 24.49 1.98 -21.47
C ALA A 579 23.26 1.12 -21.17
N ALA A 580 22.07 1.68 -21.41
CA ALA A 580 20.84 0.90 -21.35
C ALA A 580 21.06 -0.34 -22.20
N THR A 581 20.95 -1.53 -21.60
CA THR A 581 20.98 -2.78 -22.35
C THR A 581 20.01 -2.63 -23.51
N GLY A 582 20.58 -2.55 -24.72
CA GLY A 582 19.87 -2.11 -25.90
C GLY A 582 18.81 -3.16 -26.24
N VAL A 583 17.55 -2.81 -26.05
CA VAL A 583 16.50 -3.42 -26.87
C VAL A 583 16.80 -2.97 -28.29
N ALA A 584 17.18 -3.92 -29.14
CA ALA A 584 17.44 -3.68 -30.55
C ALA A 584 16.27 -2.88 -31.18
N LYS A 585 16.62 -1.91 -32.01
CA LYS A 585 15.64 -1.15 -32.81
C LYS A 585 14.69 -2.12 -33.53
N PRO A 586 13.36 -1.91 -33.51
CA PRO A 586 12.48 -2.67 -34.38
C PRO A 586 12.72 -2.20 -35.82
N GLY A 587 13.45 -3.01 -36.58
CA GLY A 587 13.28 -3.09 -38.02
C GLY A 587 11.86 -3.54 -38.34
N GLY A 588 11.35 -3.09 -39.49
CA GLY A 588 9.95 -3.19 -39.87
C GLY A 588 9.32 -4.58 -39.75
N VAL A 589 8.02 -4.55 -39.44
CA VAL A 589 6.98 -5.55 -39.68
C VAL A 589 7.44 -6.85 -40.37
N SER A 590 7.61 -7.92 -39.59
CA SER A 590 7.05 -9.26 -39.83
C SER A 590 7.44 -10.23 -38.72
N ASP A 591 6.42 -10.83 -38.12
CA ASP A 591 6.37 -12.13 -37.41
C ASP A 591 7.18 -12.37 -36.11
N ILE A 592 6.40 -12.83 -35.12
CA ILE A 592 6.68 -13.50 -33.83
C ILE A 592 8.15 -13.91 -33.58
N SER A 593 8.77 -13.41 -32.50
CA SER A 593 10.10 -13.84 -32.03
C SER A 593 9.99 -14.82 -30.85
N PRO A 594 10.82 -15.89 -30.75
CA PRO A 594 10.68 -16.99 -29.78
C PRO A 594 11.21 -16.70 -28.36
N SER A 595 11.62 -15.47 -28.04
CA SER A 595 12.32 -15.15 -26.78
C SER A 595 11.47 -15.17 -25.51
N ASP A 596 10.16 -15.42 -25.61
CA ASP A 596 9.24 -15.49 -24.46
C ASP A 596 9.17 -16.88 -23.78
N ASN A 597 9.86 -17.90 -24.31
CA ASN A 597 9.78 -19.28 -23.82
C ASN A 597 10.99 -19.79 -23.00
N ILE A 598 11.97 -18.95 -22.64
CA ILE A 598 13.11 -19.42 -21.81
C ILE A 598 12.70 -19.42 -20.33
N PRO A 599 12.76 -20.56 -19.60
CA PRO A 599 12.46 -20.62 -18.17
C PRO A 599 13.36 -19.68 -17.34
N LEU A 600 12.81 -19.10 -16.27
CA LEU A 600 13.53 -18.12 -15.43
C LEU A 600 14.80 -18.72 -14.78
N SER A 601 14.74 -19.99 -14.36
CA SER A 601 15.86 -20.74 -13.82
C SER A 601 17.04 -20.79 -14.80
N VAL A 602 16.76 -21.06 -16.08
CA VAL A 602 17.76 -21.10 -17.15
C VAL A 602 18.34 -19.71 -17.42
N ARG A 603 17.51 -18.65 -17.43
CA ARG A 603 17.96 -17.25 -17.67
C ARG A 603 18.98 -16.74 -16.66
N GLN A 604 18.97 -17.27 -15.44
CA GLN A 604 19.89 -16.88 -14.36
C GLN A 604 21.07 -17.85 -14.20
N SER A 605 21.15 -18.88 -15.05
CA SER A 605 22.18 -19.92 -14.98
C SER A 605 23.22 -19.76 -16.10
N PRO A 606 24.42 -20.37 -15.96
CA PRO A 606 25.40 -20.47 -17.04
C PRO A 606 24.86 -21.15 -18.31
N TRP A 607 23.76 -21.90 -18.20
CA TRP A 607 23.14 -22.63 -19.30
C TRP A 607 22.37 -21.76 -20.29
N LEU A 608 22.19 -20.45 -20.04
CA LEU A 608 21.42 -19.56 -20.92
C LEU A 608 21.92 -19.56 -22.37
N THR A 609 23.24 -19.51 -22.58
CA THR A 609 23.82 -19.50 -23.92
C THR A 609 23.53 -20.82 -24.64
N VAL A 610 23.75 -21.96 -23.95
CA VAL A 610 23.49 -23.29 -24.50
C VAL A 610 22.00 -23.47 -24.81
N TYR A 611 21.10 -23.07 -23.92
CA TYR A 611 19.66 -23.14 -24.16
C TYR A 611 19.24 -22.31 -25.37
N SER A 612 19.79 -21.11 -25.52
CA SER A 612 19.40 -20.19 -26.58
C SER A 612 19.90 -20.61 -27.96
N GLU A 613 21.00 -21.37 -28.02
CA GLU A 613 21.68 -21.73 -29.27
C GLU A 613 21.62 -23.22 -29.61
N SER A 614 21.12 -24.07 -28.71
CA SER A 614 20.96 -25.52 -28.93
C SER A 614 19.63 -25.91 -29.60
N GLY A 615 19.55 -27.17 -30.02
CA GLY A 615 18.33 -27.77 -30.57
C GLY A 615 17.24 -28.05 -29.52
N PRO A 616 16.00 -28.33 -29.95
CA PRO A 616 14.86 -28.55 -29.07
C PRO A 616 15.08 -29.66 -28.05
N GLU A 617 15.82 -30.71 -28.41
CA GLU A 617 16.12 -31.85 -27.53
C GLU A 617 16.95 -31.43 -26.30
N LEU A 618 17.87 -30.48 -26.47
CA LEU A 618 18.61 -29.90 -25.35
C LEU A 618 17.81 -28.81 -24.62
N GLN A 619 16.97 -28.05 -25.32
CA GLN A 619 16.08 -27.08 -24.69
C GLN A 619 15.05 -27.73 -23.76
N GLU A 620 14.66 -28.97 -24.00
CA GLU A 620 13.82 -29.74 -23.06
C GLU A 620 14.62 -30.28 -21.85
N LEU A 621 15.89 -30.63 -22.03
CA LEU A 621 16.74 -31.21 -20.97
C LEU A 621 17.35 -30.17 -20.03
N ILE A 622 17.77 -29.01 -20.56
CA ILE A 622 18.50 -27.99 -19.80
C ILE A 622 17.72 -27.45 -18.57
N PRO A 623 16.41 -27.17 -18.63
CA PRO A 623 15.66 -26.74 -17.46
C PRO A 623 15.72 -27.75 -16.31
N GLU A 624 15.65 -29.05 -16.62
CA GLU A 624 15.74 -30.14 -15.65
C GLU A 624 17.16 -30.23 -15.07
N LEU A 625 18.21 -30.09 -15.90
CA LEU A 625 19.60 -30.04 -15.44
C LEU A 625 19.87 -28.89 -14.47
N VAL A 626 19.26 -27.72 -14.71
CA VAL A 626 19.35 -26.57 -13.81
C VAL A 626 18.60 -26.84 -12.50
N GLU A 627 17.48 -27.56 -12.55
CA GLU A 627 16.68 -27.90 -11.36
C GLU A 627 17.41 -28.88 -10.42
N VAL A 628 18.16 -29.84 -10.98
CA VAL A 628 18.97 -30.79 -10.20
C VAL A 628 20.43 -30.34 -9.98
N ASP A 629 20.73 -29.07 -10.25
CA ASP A 629 22.02 -28.41 -9.99
C ASP A 629 23.23 -29.11 -10.67
N VAL A 630 23.06 -29.57 -11.91
CA VAL A 630 24.18 -30.12 -12.70
C VAL A 630 25.03 -28.97 -13.27
N GLU A 631 26.33 -28.99 -12.98
CA GLU A 631 27.29 -28.03 -13.52
C GLU A 631 27.34 -28.07 -15.06
N LEU A 632 27.49 -26.90 -15.68
CA LEU A 632 27.64 -26.78 -17.13
C LEU A 632 28.90 -27.51 -17.62
N GLY A 633 28.70 -28.55 -18.43
CA GLY A 633 29.77 -29.25 -19.15
C GLY A 633 30.20 -28.53 -20.42
N ASP A 634 31.17 -29.10 -21.13
CA ASP A 634 31.62 -28.58 -22.42
C ASP A 634 30.54 -28.84 -23.48
N TRP A 635 29.99 -27.76 -24.03
CA TRP A 635 28.96 -27.79 -25.09
C TRP A 635 29.61 -27.86 -26.48
N GLY A 636 29.21 -28.85 -27.29
CA GLY A 636 29.71 -29.03 -28.65
C GLY A 636 31.18 -29.44 -28.74
N ALA A 637 31.70 -30.16 -27.74
CA ALA A 637 33.10 -30.55 -27.67
C ALA A 637 33.47 -31.63 -28.70
N ASP A 638 34.70 -31.55 -29.23
CA ASP A 638 35.28 -32.62 -30.05
C ASP A 638 36.14 -33.54 -29.17
N ILE A 639 35.83 -34.83 -29.18
CA ILE A 639 36.51 -35.86 -28.39
C ILE A 639 37.29 -36.80 -29.33
N GLY A 640 38.49 -37.20 -28.92
CA GLY A 640 39.29 -38.20 -29.61
C GLY A 640 40.69 -37.74 -29.99
N PRO A 641 41.58 -38.67 -30.41
CA PRO A 641 42.99 -38.38 -30.69
C PRO A 641 43.21 -37.32 -31.77
N ASP A 642 42.26 -37.16 -32.69
CA ASP A 642 42.26 -36.14 -33.74
C ASP A 642 41.02 -35.23 -33.69
N ASN A 643 40.35 -35.10 -32.53
CA ASN A 643 39.10 -34.33 -32.36
C ASN A 643 38.01 -34.73 -33.38
N GLN A 644 37.91 -36.04 -33.64
CA GLN A 644 37.07 -36.57 -34.72
C GLN A 644 35.60 -36.76 -34.33
N TRP A 645 35.26 -36.73 -33.04
CA TRP A 645 33.91 -37.00 -32.56
C TRP A 645 33.29 -35.80 -31.85
N GLN A 646 32.37 -35.12 -32.53
CA GLN A 646 31.58 -34.05 -31.92
C GLN A 646 30.50 -34.65 -31.00
N VAL A 647 30.39 -34.11 -29.79
CA VAL A 647 29.34 -34.44 -28.81
C VAL A 647 28.59 -33.21 -28.36
N ASP A 648 27.31 -33.35 -28.00
CA ASP A 648 26.45 -32.21 -27.68
C ASP A 648 26.77 -31.63 -26.31
N LEU A 649 26.88 -32.45 -25.26
CA LEU A 649 27.41 -32.04 -23.95
C LEU A 649 28.40 -33.07 -23.44
N SER A 650 29.45 -32.62 -22.74
CA SER A 650 30.40 -33.53 -22.11
C SER A 650 30.98 -33.05 -20.80
N TRP A 651 31.29 -34.01 -19.93
CA TRP A 651 32.02 -33.80 -18.68
C TRP A 651 33.26 -34.69 -18.69
N ALA A 652 34.38 -34.15 -19.18
CA ALA A 652 35.59 -34.92 -19.43
C ALA A 652 36.19 -35.57 -18.17
N ALA A 653 36.04 -34.93 -17.01
CA ALA A 653 36.51 -35.47 -15.72
C ALA A 653 35.81 -36.79 -15.35
N SER A 654 34.50 -36.87 -15.59
CA SER A 654 33.65 -38.02 -15.26
C SER A 654 33.43 -38.96 -16.45
N ARG A 655 33.98 -38.61 -17.63
CA ARG A 655 33.82 -39.31 -18.91
C ARG A 655 32.35 -39.57 -19.26
N VAL A 656 31.52 -38.53 -19.16
CA VAL A 656 30.10 -38.59 -19.54
C VAL A 656 29.88 -37.72 -20.77
N ALA A 657 29.13 -38.23 -21.74
CA ALA A 657 28.71 -37.49 -22.93
C ALA A 657 27.19 -37.65 -23.17
N VAL A 658 26.54 -36.56 -23.56
CA VAL A 658 25.14 -36.53 -24.00
C VAL A 658 25.13 -36.26 -25.49
N LEU A 659 24.32 -37.04 -26.21
CA LEU A 659 24.29 -37.10 -27.67
C LEU A 659 22.84 -36.98 -28.16
N VAL A 660 22.55 -36.03 -29.03
CA VAL A 660 21.22 -35.86 -29.62
C VAL A 660 21.01 -36.89 -30.74
N GLU A 661 22.03 -37.08 -31.57
CA GLU A 661 22.02 -38.06 -32.67
C GLU A 661 22.74 -39.36 -32.30
N ARG A 662 22.43 -40.46 -32.99
CA ARG A 662 23.12 -41.76 -32.86
C ARG A 662 24.11 -41.92 -34.01
N ASP A 663 25.32 -42.37 -33.69
CA ASP A 663 26.36 -42.71 -34.66
C ASP A 663 27.12 -43.92 -34.13
N ASP A 664 26.94 -45.07 -34.77
CA ASP A 664 27.47 -46.34 -34.26
C ASP A 664 29.02 -46.32 -34.15
N GLU A 665 29.74 -45.66 -35.07
CA GLU A 665 31.20 -45.60 -35.03
C GLU A 665 31.69 -44.70 -33.88
N ARG A 666 31.03 -43.56 -33.67
CA ARG A 666 31.32 -42.65 -32.56
C ARG A 666 30.99 -43.30 -31.22
N ASP A 667 29.80 -43.87 -31.12
CA ASP A 667 29.23 -44.37 -29.86
C ASP A 667 30.01 -45.62 -29.40
N ASP A 668 30.37 -46.52 -30.32
CA ASP A 668 31.26 -47.66 -30.06
C ASP A 668 32.65 -47.18 -29.63
N TRP A 669 33.21 -46.18 -30.32
CA TRP A 669 34.53 -45.64 -29.96
C TRP A 669 34.53 -45.01 -28.56
N LEU A 670 33.52 -44.19 -28.24
CA LEU A 670 33.36 -43.56 -26.92
C LEU A 670 33.25 -44.63 -25.83
N ALA A 671 32.45 -45.67 -26.06
CA ALA A 671 32.31 -46.80 -25.14
C ALA A 671 33.63 -47.57 -24.96
N GLU A 672 34.37 -47.86 -26.03
CA GLU A 672 35.69 -48.49 -25.97
C GLU A 672 36.71 -47.66 -25.19
N GLN A 673 36.61 -46.33 -25.24
CA GLN A 673 37.45 -45.42 -24.46
C GLN A 673 36.92 -45.18 -23.02
N GLY A 674 35.86 -45.88 -22.62
CA GLY A 674 35.31 -45.83 -21.27
C GLY A 674 34.49 -44.57 -20.97
N TRP A 675 33.88 -43.96 -21.99
CA TRP A 675 32.85 -42.95 -21.80
C TRP A 675 31.49 -43.59 -21.55
N THR A 676 30.70 -42.95 -20.68
CA THR A 676 29.28 -43.24 -20.52
C THR A 676 28.50 -42.31 -21.42
N THR A 677 27.82 -42.84 -22.44
CA THR A 677 27.02 -42.08 -23.40
C THR A 677 25.54 -42.16 -23.06
N TYR A 678 24.85 -41.03 -23.16
CA TYR A 678 23.40 -40.95 -23.04
C TYR A 678 22.82 -40.28 -24.28
N HIS A 679 21.82 -40.92 -24.90
CA HIS A 679 21.08 -40.28 -25.98
C HIS A 679 19.83 -39.59 -25.43
N THR A 680 19.59 -38.34 -25.82
CA THR A 680 18.43 -37.56 -25.33
C THR A 680 17.09 -38.24 -25.66
N ASN A 681 17.02 -38.95 -26.80
CA ASN A 681 15.83 -39.66 -27.25
C ASN A 681 15.51 -40.97 -26.51
N ASP A 682 16.43 -41.46 -25.66
CA ASP A 682 16.25 -42.73 -24.92
C ASP A 682 15.57 -42.54 -23.55
N PHE A 683 15.41 -41.30 -23.09
CA PHE A 683 14.98 -40.96 -21.74
C PHE A 683 13.97 -39.82 -21.75
N ALA A 684 13.12 -39.75 -20.72
CA ALA A 684 12.43 -38.49 -20.42
C ALA A 684 13.46 -37.46 -19.90
N PRO A 685 13.30 -36.15 -20.19
CA PRO A 685 14.26 -35.13 -19.78
C PRO A 685 14.62 -35.14 -18.28
N ALA A 686 13.61 -35.25 -17.40
CA ALA A 686 13.81 -35.31 -15.96
C ALA A 686 14.61 -36.57 -15.52
N ASP A 687 14.29 -37.74 -16.07
CA ASP A 687 14.98 -39.00 -15.75
C ASP A 687 16.46 -38.98 -16.19
N LEU A 688 16.73 -38.32 -17.32
CA LEU A 688 18.09 -38.15 -17.82
C LEU A 688 18.88 -37.14 -16.96
N ALA A 689 18.24 -36.05 -16.54
CA ALA A 689 18.85 -35.06 -15.66
C ALA A 689 19.27 -35.69 -14.32
N ASP A 690 18.40 -36.49 -13.69
CA ASP A 690 18.72 -37.24 -12.46
C ASP A 690 19.91 -38.19 -12.66
N LYS A 691 19.94 -38.94 -13.77
CA LYS A 691 21.07 -39.83 -14.10
C LYS A 691 22.38 -39.09 -14.32
N LEU A 692 22.32 -37.88 -14.87
CA LEU A 692 23.49 -37.03 -15.10
C LEU A 692 23.99 -36.44 -13.78
N ALA A 693 23.09 -36.01 -12.89
CA ALA A 693 23.45 -35.56 -11.55
C ALA A 693 24.23 -36.64 -10.77
N ASP A 694 23.82 -37.90 -10.86
CA ASP A 694 24.49 -39.05 -10.21
C ASP A 694 25.86 -39.43 -10.82
N LYS A 695 26.17 -38.95 -12.03
CA LYS A 695 27.38 -39.37 -12.79
C LYS A 695 28.39 -38.25 -13.00
N VAL A 696 27.93 -37.01 -13.04
CA VAL A 696 28.78 -35.83 -13.15
C VAL A 696 29.48 -35.55 -11.82
N TYR A 697 28.77 -35.73 -10.71
CA TYR A 697 29.29 -35.70 -9.34
C TYR A 697 29.66 -37.09 -8.83
#